data_AF-A0A8T2LRW6-F1
#
_entry.id   AF-A0A8T2LRW6-F1
#
_cell.length_a   1.000
_cell.length_b   1.000
_cell.length_c   1.000
_cell.angle_alpha   90.00
_cell.angle_beta   90.00
_cell.angle_gamma   90.00
#
_symmetry.space_group_name_H-M   'P 1'
#
loop_
_entity.id
_entity.type
_entity.pdbx_description
1 polymer ?
#
loop_
_entity_poly.entity_id
_entity_poly.type
_entity_poly.pdbx_seq_one_letter_code
_entity_poly.pdbx_strand_id
1 'polypeptide(L)'
;MYVEATCSHLAYSVFHVLVHLFRCPNLENARPEDTQVNVRTRWEMLEKQIVATGFCDGTTMNNPFKSSLTYTAFTPWLGQDTRLNDVVPKTEMLKGLSQKDRAASSRGWMNVDEDAILQALDSKAPRKENLIKACNALGVSDIGSRTDLISRLEELLLYKDLYPKMFVKLQKTGGGVLHMTCIHSVVYYQSALWWQESARDHGDALLSFKHPPTVYVSDIAGRVARHVNNRTNQQFFQPHDGRLCANTEENIQAALEKSLHVQFPWVTSVGLSSRSASHDQIPRSVNRFSSMHPVTGTSARFSLYDRFHQKNQRRPGELLRSLKLVPDLAALVKSSAAEQINRELSSSRYSLCQMNDQHYMFTLRLYFHHHNNNINEKYTNKLKQLAKQALHVDISGKLRFGSQAERSQIPPADEEAHYTETDYCEFTVTMFPVSPDNKDKLLELYTGRRNERQIITYFDNNPVTIRDLKSICPQHFLDAEIAPKPRLPWLTDDVVNSRVVQIASQGPNTVALSTNTFMIWHREWQANRNIPDEEIAPLENTEKVLWPRIVGGTVGPEWGNHYILWVFDIPGKELRVYDSTSSNFTIESDDMDMLRNIFRHHDSLNGWKVSSAQTWKQNDRVNCGVFVCTMAELDMRAAKIGEETLHYGQLCHLLLYHASCLVRNLASEDFPSCVETKDDQGPTAHCIARDICACIFQKSGKRAMHSHIKRVEWIQCDYCDGWLHSDCAGVDVSALDKDAPFSCGCHLPVPYPYESTHEALRTGLVADLIEDREILKLQNDLLAGTVRSHRLFLYNNPTFSLKMKAMNERRFCVFGEKQTTAIIEKTFAVLKLDRSEVRNVSFVLDVITPEVTILILKKLEGFSRYQAEMTFARDWGLCKDVDDKDDKVSLF
;
A
#
# COMPACT_ATOMS: atom_id res chain seq x y z
N MET A 1 -6.89 3.98 -13.71
CA MET A 1 -7.49 2.71 -14.15
C MET A 1 -6.84 1.47 -13.54
N TYR A 2 -5.54 1.14 -13.73
CA TYR A 2 -4.92 -0.12 -13.24
C TYR A 2 -4.94 -0.33 -11.72
N VAL A 3 -4.67 0.74 -10.97
CA VAL A 3 -4.58 0.68 -9.50
C VAL A 3 -5.93 0.98 -8.83
N GLU A 4 -6.93 1.48 -9.60
CA GLU A 4 -8.29 1.71 -9.11
C GLU A 4 -9.03 0.39 -8.82
N ALA A 5 -8.70 -0.70 -9.52
CA ALA A 5 -9.37 -1.99 -9.38
C ALA A 5 -8.77 -2.93 -8.30
N THR A 6 -7.53 -2.69 -7.86
CA THR A 6 -6.75 -3.72 -7.12
C THR A 6 -6.50 -3.42 -5.63
N CYS A 7 -6.92 -2.28 -5.08
CA CYS A 7 -6.52 -1.86 -3.73
C CYS A 7 -7.56 -1.06 -2.92
N SER A 8 -8.85 -1.41 -2.99
CA SER A 8 -9.92 -0.76 -2.21
C SER A 8 -9.93 -1.10 -0.71
N HIS A 9 -8.96 -1.88 -0.22
CA HIS A 9 -8.91 -2.49 1.12
C HIS A 9 -8.31 -1.57 2.18
N LEU A 10 -7.62 -0.51 1.74
CA LEU A 10 -6.92 0.48 2.54
C LEU A 10 -7.23 1.88 2.04
N ALA A 11 -7.62 2.76 2.95
CA ALA A 11 -8.19 4.05 2.60
C ALA A 11 -7.69 5.19 3.48
N TYR A 12 -7.19 6.27 2.88
CA TYR A 12 -6.63 7.42 3.62
C TYR A 12 -7.13 8.77 3.09
N SER A 13 -7.46 9.72 3.98
CA SER A 13 -8.02 11.04 3.65
C SER A 13 -7.43 12.19 4.50
N VAL A 14 -7.13 13.34 3.87
CA VAL A 14 -6.71 14.60 4.54
C VAL A 14 -7.16 15.78 3.66
N PHE A 15 -7.52 16.96 4.21
CA PHE A 15 -7.75 18.16 3.38
C PHE A 15 -7.57 19.56 4.01
N HIS A 16 -7.17 20.57 3.19
CA HIS A 16 -7.44 22.02 3.38
C HIS A 16 -7.37 22.88 2.08
N VAL A 17 -8.51 23.36 1.58
CA VAL A 17 -8.71 24.44 0.58
C VAL A 17 -10.04 25.09 0.94
N LEU A 18 -10.11 26.42 1.00
CA LEU A 18 -11.29 27.12 1.49
C LEU A 18 -12.29 27.43 0.35
N VAL A 19 -13.40 26.70 0.30
CA VAL A 19 -14.52 26.83 -0.67
C VAL A 19 -15.49 27.98 -0.31
N HIS A 20 -15.20 28.76 0.75
CA HIS A 20 -16.02 29.91 1.21
C HIS A 20 -16.33 31.02 0.16
N LEU A 21 -15.69 30.99 -1.01
CA LEU A 21 -15.93 31.95 -2.09
C LEU A 21 -17.08 31.53 -3.02
N PHE A 22 -17.52 30.27 -2.96
CA PHE A 22 -18.66 29.78 -3.73
C PHE A 22 -19.98 30.07 -3.01
N ARG A 23 -21.01 30.43 -3.78
CA ARG A 23 -22.36 30.69 -3.24
C ARG A 23 -22.94 29.36 -2.73
N CYS A 24 -23.20 29.25 -1.43
CA CYS A 24 -23.87 28.08 -0.87
C CYS A 24 -25.37 28.09 -1.27
N PRO A 25 -25.98 26.93 -1.62
CA PRO A 25 -27.42 26.86 -1.88
C PRO A 25 -28.24 27.29 -0.66
N ASN A 26 -29.38 27.96 -0.87
CA ASN A 26 -30.27 28.35 0.23
C ASN A 26 -30.87 27.08 0.89
N LEU A 27 -30.76 26.97 2.21
CA LEU A 27 -31.31 25.89 3.03
C LEU A 27 -32.84 25.79 2.96
N GLU A 28 -33.54 26.86 2.59
CA GLU A 28 -35.00 26.85 2.41
C GLU A 28 -35.45 26.05 1.18
N ASN A 29 -34.54 25.85 0.22
CA ASN A 29 -34.81 25.12 -1.02
C ASN A 29 -34.39 23.64 -0.95
N ALA A 30 -33.82 23.20 0.19
CA ALA A 30 -33.33 21.85 0.38
C ALA A 30 -34.49 20.85 0.57
N ARG A 31 -34.42 19.71 -0.12
CA ARG A 31 -35.41 18.64 -0.02
C ARG A 31 -34.80 17.36 0.55
N PRO A 32 -35.60 16.44 1.14
CA PRO A 32 -35.07 15.16 1.66
C PRO A 32 -34.28 14.36 0.61
N GLU A 33 -34.66 14.46 -0.66
CA GLU A 33 -33.99 13.76 -1.76
C GLU A 33 -32.57 14.27 -2.01
N ASP A 34 -32.23 15.50 -1.59
CA ASP A 34 -30.88 16.07 -1.72
C ASP A 34 -29.86 15.40 -0.77
N THR A 35 -30.30 14.51 0.13
CA THR A 35 -29.41 13.71 0.99
C THR A 35 -28.75 12.54 0.25
N GLN A 36 -29.13 12.32 -1.00
CA GLN A 36 -28.56 11.32 -1.90
C GLN A 36 -28.33 11.95 -3.27
N VAL A 37 -27.44 11.35 -4.06
CA VAL A 37 -27.13 11.86 -5.39
C VAL A 37 -26.85 10.71 -6.35
N ASN A 38 -27.45 10.78 -7.55
CA ASN A 38 -27.08 9.90 -8.65
C ASN A 38 -25.79 10.44 -9.29
N VAL A 39 -24.67 9.79 -8.96
CA VAL A 39 -23.32 10.18 -9.37
C VAL A 39 -23.17 10.11 -10.89
N ARG A 40 -23.67 9.04 -11.53
CA ARG A 40 -23.59 8.86 -12.98
C ARG A 40 -24.24 10.03 -13.72
N THR A 41 -25.53 10.25 -13.45
CA THR A 41 -26.33 11.28 -14.15
C THR A 41 -25.77 12.68 -13.91
N ARG A 42 -25.29 12.98 -12.70
CA ARG A 42 -24.76 14.31 -12.37
C ARG A 42 -23.42 14.59 -13.05
N TRP A 43 -22.50 13.64 -13.08
CA TRP A 43 -21.23 13.82 -13.81
C TRP A 43 -21.45 13.89 -15.32
N GLU A 44 -22.33 13.07 -15.90
CA GLU A 44 -22.70 13.17 -17.31
C GLU A 44 -23.29 14.54 -17.67
N MET A 45 -24.16 15.09 -16.80
CA MET A 45 -24.73 16.42 -17.00
C MET A 45 -23.68 17.53 -16.88
N LEU A 46 -22.76 17.42 -15.91
CA LEU A 46 -21.66 18.38 -15.74
C LEU A 46 -20.74 18.38 -16.97
N GLU A 47 -20.39 17.22 -17.51
CA GLU A 47 -19.57 17.09 -18.72
C GLU A 47 -20.27 17.72 -19.94
N LYS A 48 -21.55 17.41 -20.16
CA LYS A 48 -22.36 18.04 -21.22
C LYS A 48 -22.42 19.56 -21.06
N GLN A 49 -22.54 20.04 -19.82
CA GLN A 49 -22.58 21.46 -19.52
C GLN A 49 -21.26 22.16 -19.83
N ILE A 50 -20.11 21.58 -19.47
CA ILE A 50 -18.79 22.13 -19.80
C ILE A 50 -18.59 22.19 -21.32
N VAL A 51 -18.93 21.11 -22.04
CA VAL A 51 -18.84 21.07 -23.51
C VAL A 51 -19.73 22.14 -24.15
N ALA A 52 -21.00 22.23 -23.72
CA ALA A 52 -21.94 23.21 -24.27
C ALA A 52 -21.55 24.66 -23.97
N THR A 53 -20.82 24.93 -22.89
CA THR A 53 -20.31 26.28 -22.58
C THR A 53 -19.44 26.80 -23.72
N GLY A 54 -18.55 25.98 -24.27
CA GLY A 54 -17.73 26.36 -25.43
C GLY A 54 -18.51 26.68 -26.70
N PHE A 55 -19.74 26.18 -26.85
CA PHE A 55 -20.62 26.47 -27.99
C PHE A 55 -21.59 27.63 -27.74
N CYS A 56 -21.95 27.89 -26.48
CA CYS A 56 -22.87 28.95 -26.10
C CYS A 56 -22.16 30.27 -25.77
N ASP A 57 -20.88 30.24 -25.41
CA ASP A 57 -20.08 31.43 -25.12
C ASP A 57 -20.02 32.37 -26.33
N GLY A 58 -20.38 33.64 -26.11
CA GLY A 58 -20.47 34.65 -27.17
C GLY A 58 -21.76 34.63 -28.00
N THR A 59 -22.71 33.75 -27.67
CA THR A 59 -24.04 33.69 -28.29
C THR A 59 -25.14 34.24 -27.36
N THR A 60 -26.34 34.48 -27.91
CA THR A 60 -27.53 34.83 -27.11
C THR A 60 -28.25 33.62 -26.50
N MET A 61 -27.77 32.41 -26.78
CA MET A 61 -28.42 31.16 -26.34
C MET A 61 -27.91 30.73 -24.96
N ASN A 62 -28.84 30.40 -24.07
CA ASN A 62 -28.50 29.85 -22.76
C ASN A 62 -28.03 28.39 -22.91
N ASN A 63 -27.04 27.99 -22.11
CA ASN A 63 -26.57 26.61 -22.07
C ASN A 63 -27.72 25.66 -21.62
N PRO A 64 -28.16 24.71 -22.47
CA PRO A 64 -29.35 23.88 -22.22
C PRO A 64 -29.13 22.83 -21.11
N PHE A 65 -27.86 22.54 -20.78
CA PHE A 65 -27.50 21.61 -19.71
C PHE A 65 -27.23 22.33 -18.38
N LYS A 66 -27.46 23.64 -18.32
CA LYS A 66 -27.27 24.43 -17.10
C LYS A 66 -28.31 24.05 -16.06
N SER A 67 -27.87 23.36 -15.01
CA SER A 67 -28.72 23.00 -13.87
C SER A 67 -28.75 24.11 -12.80
N SER A 68 -29.82 24.13 -12.01
CA SER A 68 -29.93 25.03 -10.86
C SER A 68 -28.98 24.60 -9.74
N LEU A 69 -28.40 25.58 -9.04
CA LEU A 69 -27.52 25.36 -7.90
C LEU A 69 -28.30 24.70 -6.76
N THR A 70 -27.97 23.45 -6.47
CA THR A 70 -28.59 22.58 -5.44
C THR A 70 -27.49 22.00 -4.55
N TYR A 71 -27.84 21.47 -3.37
CA TYR A 71 -26.84 20.84 -2.47
C TYR A 71 -26.14 19.63 -3.11
N THR A 72 -26.80 18.99 -4.07
CA THR A 72 -26.26 17.89 -4.88
C THR A 72 -25.35 18.36 -6.03
N ALA A 73 -25.18 19.67 -6.26
CA ALA A 73 -24.29 20.19 -7.30
C ALA A 73 -22.82 19.80 -7.08
N PHE A 74 -22.35 19.76 -5.82
CA PHE A 74 -21.07 19.15 -5.46
C PHE A 74 -21.22 17.64 -5.32
N THR A 75 -21.42 16.97 -6.45
CA THR A 75 -21.52 15.51 -6.51
C THR A 75 -20.15 14.86 -6.26
N PRO A 76 -20.03 13.87 -5.36
CA PRO A 76 -18.79 13.11 -5.20
C PRO A 76 -18.45 12.32 -6.47
N TRP A 77 -17.19 11.96 -6.68
CA TRP A 77 -16.77 11.04 -7.72
C TRP A 77 -16.28 9.74 -7.11
N LEU A 78 -16.77 8.62 -7.65
CA LEU A 78 -16.37 7.25 -7.32
C LEU A 78 -16.59 6.37 -8.57
N GLY A 79 -15.57 5.58 -8.94
CA GLY A 79 -15.61 4.71 -10.13
C GLY A 79 -16.75 3.69 -10.09
N GLN A 80 -17.23 3.25 -11.26
CA GLN A 80 -18.38 2.33 -11.37
C GLN A 80 -18.11 0.97 -10.71
N ASP A 81 -16.88 0.46 -10.84
CA ASP A 81 -16.51 -0.82 -10.25
C ASP A 81 -16.23 -0.73 -8.74
N THR A 82 -15.98 0.48 -8.25
CA THR A 82 -15.69 0.76 -6.84
C THR A 82 -16.96 1.08 -6.04
N ARG A 83 -17.94 1.75 -6.66
CA ARG A 83 -19.19 2.16 -6.01
C ARG A 83 -20.19 1.01 -5.92
N LEU A 84 -20.95 0.98 -4.84
CA LEU A 84 -22.02 0.00 -4.63
C LEU A 84 -23.11 0.14 -5.69
N ASN A 85 -23.59 1.37 -5.88
CA ASN A 85 -24.66 1.76 -6.78
C ASN A 85 -24.40 3.17 -7.33
N ASP A 86 -25.13 3.58 -8.37
CA ASP A 86 -25.04 4.93 -8.93
C ASP A 86 -25.61 6.01 -8.02
N VAL A 87 -26.56 5.65 -7.13
CA VAL A 87 -27.10 6.56 -6.10
C VAL A 87 -26.32 6.37 -4.80
N VAL A 88 -25.69 7.44 -4.34
CA VAL A 88 -24.82 7.44 -3.16
C VAL A 88 -25.31 8.47 -2.13
N PRO A 89 -25.05 8.26 -0.82
CA PRO A 89 -25.37 9.26 0.18
C PRO A 89 -24.53 10.53 0.00
N LYS A 90 -25.16 11.69 0.17
CA LYS A 90 -24.54 13.03 0.23
C LYS A 90 -25.31 13.85 1.25
N THR A 91 -25.14 13.50 2.52
CA THR A 91 -25.92 14.00 3.65
C THR A 91 -25.35 15.30 4.23
N GLU A 92 -24.35 15.89 3.58
CA GLU A 92 -23.67 17.11 4.02
C GLU A 92 -24.62 18.27 4.33
N MET A 93 -25.72 18.41 3.59
CA MET A 93 -26.75 19.43 3.82
C MET A 93 -27.35 19.40 5.23
N LEU A 94 -27.37 18.23 5.88
CA LEU A 94 -27.89 18.05 7.25
C LEU A 94 -27.04 18.79 8.28
N LYS A 95 -25.83 19.25 7.93
CA LYS A 95 -25.03 20.16 8.77
C LYS A 95 -25.66 21.54 8.92
N GLY A 96 -26.48 21.98 7.97
CA GLY A 96 -27.06 23.33 7.92
C GLY A 96 -28.53 23.44 8.32
N LEU A 97 -29.30 22.35 8.19
CA LEU A 97 -30.75 22.29 8.44
C LEU A 97 -31.07 22.24 9.94
N SER A 98 -31.49 23.37 10.52
CA SER A 98 -32.11 23.39 11.88
C SER A 98 -33.08 24.57 12.12
N GLN A 99 -33.46 25.31 11.08
CA GLN A 99 -34.20 26.57 11.27
C GLN A 99 -35.69 26.36 11.61
N LYS A 100 -36.27 25.18 11.37
CA LYS A 100 -37.67 24.85 11.73
C LYS A 100 -37.84 24.44 13.20
N ASP A 101 -36.81 23.92 13.86
CA ASP A 101 -36.89 23.50 15.27
C ASP A 101 -36.78 24.68 16.26
N ARG A 102 -36.33 25.84 15.78
CA ARG A 102 -36.32 27.11 16.53
C ARG A 102 -37.70 27.60 16.95
N ALA A 103 -38.77 27.25 16.23
CA ALA A 103 -40.12 27.73 16.53
C ALA A 103 -40.94 26.75 17.37
N ALA A 104 -40.64 25.46 17.32
CA ALA A 104 -41.39 24.41 18.04
C ALA A 104 -40.85 24.14 19.46
N SER A 105 -39.62 24.58 19.77
CA SER A 105 -38.90 24.25 21.01
C SER A 105 -38.92 25.37 22.06
N SER A 106 -39.93 26.24 22.08
CA SER A 106 -40.15 27.21 23.16
C SER A 106 -40.67 26.57 24.47
N ARG A 107 -40.36 25.28 24.70
CA ARG A 107 -40.51 24.66 26.03
C ARG A 107 -39.19 24.81 26.76
N GLY A 108 -39.16 25.77 27.68
CA GLY A 108 -38.06 26.17 28.56
C GLY A 108 -36.92 25.17 28.68
N TRP A 109 -35.88 25.34 27.86
CA TRP A 109 -34.57 24.80 28.18
C TRP A 109 -34.01 25.70 29.27
N MET A 110 -33.76 25.12 30.46
CA MET A 110 -32.96 25.77 31.48
C MET A 110 -31.66 26.26 30.84
N ASN A 111 -31.18 27.43 31.23
CA ASN A 111 -29.92 28.01 30.76
C ASN A 111 -28.80 26.98 30.96
N VAL A 112 -28.45 26.25 29.88
CA VAL A 112 -27.42 25.21 29.93
C VAL A 112 -26.07 25.90 29.85
N ASP A 113 -25.25 25.73 30.89
CA ASP A 113 -23.87 26.21 30.90
C ASP A 113 -23.00 25.32 30.00
N GLU A 114 -22.86 25.73 28.74
CA GLU A 114 -22.06 25.05 27.71
C GLU A 114 -20.61 24.82 28.17
N ASP A 115 -20.03 25.74 28.93
CA ASP A 115 -18.63 25.68 29.38
C ASP A 115 -18.46 24.61 30.47
N ALA A 116 -19.47 24.40 31.33
CA ALA A 116 -19.47 23.32 32.32
C ALA A 116 -19.58 21.92 31.68
N ILE A 117 -20.30 21.80 30.56
CA ILE A 117 -20.43 20.53 29.82
C ILE A 117 -19.13 20.21 29.08
N LEU A 118 -18.50 21.21 28.45
CA LEU A 118 -17.20 21.07 27.82
C LEU A 118 -16.13 20.73 28.85
N GLN A 119 -16.13 21.38 30.02
CA GLN A 119 -15.19 21.09 31.10
C GLN A 119 -15.40 19.69 31.69
N ALA A 120 -16.65 19.21 31.72
CA ALA A 120 -16.94 17.82 32.06
C ALA A 120 -16.36 16.88 30.99
N LEU A 121 -16.63 17.09 29.70
CA LEU A 121 -16.14 16.21 28.62
C LEU A 121 -14.61 16.23 28.45
N ASP A 122 -13.98 17.37 28.73
CA ASP A 122 -12.54 17.58 28.58
C ASP A 122 -11.73 17.10 29.79
N SER A 123 -12.42 16.70 30.87
CA SER A 123 -11.79 16.06 32.01
C SER A 123 -11.21 14.70 31.62
N LYS A 124 -9.96 14.40 32.03
CA LYS A 124 -9.34 13.07 31.85
C LYS A 124 -10.14 11.94 32.52
N ALA A 125 -10.93 12.28 33.55
CA ALA A 125 -11.80 11.36 34.26
C ALA A 125 -13.07 12.10 34.74
N PRO A 126 -14.10 12.29 33.87
CA PRO A 126 -15.32 13.02 34.20
C PRO A 126 -16.23 12.27 35.18
N ARG A 127 -16.48 12.77 36.39
CA ARG A 127 -17.31 12.03 37.37
C ARG A 127 -18.67 11.66 36.77
N LYS A 128 -19.15 10.43 37.00
CA LYS A 128 -20.42 9.94 36.44
C LYS A 128 -21.59 10.85 36.82
N GLU A 129 -21.59 11.41 38.03
CA GLU A 129 -22.57 12.40 38.48
C GLU A 129 -22.61 13.67 37.61
N ASN A 130 -21.46 14.16 37.15
CA ASN A 130 -21.39 15.36 36.30
C ASN A 130 -21.91 15.07 34.88
N LEU A 131 -21.66 13.86 34.38
CA LEU A 131 -22.18 13.41 33.09
C LEU A 131 -23.69 13.16 33.15
N ILE A 132 -24.19 12.59 34.25
CA ILE A 132 -25.63 12.44 34.51
C ILE A 132 -26.29 13.82 34.57
N LYS A 133 -25.69 14.78 35.30
CA LYS A 133 -26.19 16.17 35.35
C LYS A 133 -26.19 16.82 33.96
N ALA A 134 -25.14 16.63 33.15
CA ALA A 134 -25.07 17.14 31.79
C ALA A 134 -26.13 16.49 30.88
N CYS A 135 -26.32 15.18 30.94
CA CYS A 135 -27.37 14.47 30.20
C CYS A 135 -28.77 14.94 30.60
N ASN A 136 -29.03 15.07 31.91
CA ASN A 136 -30.31 15.54 32.44
C ASN A 136 -30.57 17.01 32.08
N ALA A 137 -29.55 17.87 32.10
CA ALA A 137 -29.65 19.27 31.67
C ALA A 137 -29.95 19.40 30.16
N LEU A 138 -29.52 18.42 29.36
CA LEU A 138 -29.76 18.36 27.91
C LEU A 138 -30.99 17.51 27.54
N GLY A 139 -31.75 17.00 28.51
CA GLY A 139 -32.96 16.22 28.27
C GLY A 139 -32.74 14.87 27.59
N VAL A 140 -31.53 14.29 27.71
CA VAL A 140 -31.19 12.98 27.14
C VAL A 140 -30.99 11.93 28.23
N SER A 141 -31.18 10.65 27.88
CA SER A 141 -31.11 9.54 28.84
C SER A 141 -29.81 9.57 29.67
N ASP A 142 -29.95 9.51 30.99
CA ASP A 142 -28.89 9.44 31.98
C ASP A 142 -28.51 8.00 32.37
N ILE A 143 -29.10 7.02 31.69
CA ILE A 143 -28.88 5.60 31.90
C ILE A 143 -27.68 5.14 31.04
N GLY A 144 -26.81 4.33 31.64
CA GLY A 144 -25.67 3.71 30.98
C GLY A 144 -24.38 3.75 31.78
N SER A 145 -23.32 3.22 31.17
CA SER A 145 -21.95 3.36 31.64
C SER A 145 -21.47 4.81 31.46
N ARG A 146 -20.39 5.17 32.15
CA ARG A 146 -19.73 6.48 31.99
C ARG A 146 -19.42 6.77 30.51
N THR A 147 -19.00 5.75 29.77
CA THR A 147 -18.67 5.82 28.34
C THR A 147 -19.90 6.09 27.48
N ASP A 148 -21.05 5.52 27.82
CA ASP A 148 -22.30 5.73 27.08
C ASP A 148 -22.79 7.16 27.23
N LEU A 149 -22.69 7.73 28.44
CA LEU A 149 -23.06 9.11 28.73
C LEU A 149 -22.16 10.10 27.98
N ILE A 150 -20.84 9.92 28.00
CA ILE A 150 -19.90 10.79 27.26
C ILE A 150 -20.14 10.68 25.75
N SER A 151 -20.37 9.48 25.23
CA SER A 151 -20.59 9.26 23.80
C SER A 151 -21.87 9.93 23.30
N ARG A 152 -22.94 9.91 24.11
CA ARG A 152 -24.19 10.60 23.85
C ARG A 152 -24.03 12.13 23.84
N LEU A 153 -23.31 12.66 24.82
CA LEU A 153 -23.00 14.10 24.90
C LEU A 153 -22.14 14.58 23.73
N GLU A 154 -21.12 13.82 23.32
CA GLU A 154 -20.30 14.14 22.14
C GLU A 154 -21.07 14.04 20.82
N GLU A 155 -22.04 13.15 20.72
CA GLU A 155 -22.91 13.07 19.54
C GLU A 155 -23.85 14.28 19.45
N LEU A 156 -24.36 14.76 20.58
CA LEU A 156 -25.17 15.97 20.68
C LEU A 156 -24.39 17.24 20.35
N LEU A 157 -23.08 17.27 20.63
CA LEU A 157 -22.17 18.35 20.22
C LEU A 157 -22.03 18.49 18.69
N LEU A 158 -22.55 17.53 17.92
CA LEU A 158 -22.60 17.57 16.45
C LEU A 158 -23.89 18.22 15.92
N TYR A 159 -24.86 18.56 16.78
CA TYR A 159 -26.15 19.14 16.40
C TYR A 159 -26.23 20.64 16.73
N LYS A 160 -26.56 21.42 15.69
CA LYS A 160 -26.58 22.89 15.66
C LYS A 160 -27.51 23.54 16.69
N ASP A 161 -28.60 22.86 17.09
CA ASP A 161 -29.62 23.43 17.99
C ASP A 161 -29.18 23.54 19.45
N LEU A 162 -28.12 22.83 19.84
CA LEU A 162 -27.68 22.71 21.22
C LEU A 162 -26.44 23.59 21.53
N TYR A 163 -25.61 23.95 20.53
CA TYR A 163 -24.30 24.61 20.74
C TYR A 163 -23.94 25.68 19.68
N PRO A 164 -24.60 26.84 19.67
CA PRO A 164 -24.45 27.89 18.65
C PRO A 164 -23.04 28.49 18.52
N LYS A 165 -22.24 28.57 19.60
CA LYS A 165 -20.87 29.15 19.55
C LYS A 165 -19.90 28.32 18.70
N MET A 166 -20.04 27.00 18.72
CA MET A 166 -19.27 26.05 17.90
C MET A 166 -19.69 26.09 16.43
N PHE A 167 -20.98 26.24 16.15
CA PHE A 167 -21.52 26.38 14.79
C PHE A 167 -20.99 27.64 14.07
N VAL A 168 -20.81 28.76 14.79
CA VAL A 168 -20.22 30.00 14.23
C VAL A 168 -18.75 29.80 13.83
N LYS A 169 -17.98 28.92 14.49
CA LYS A 169 -16.62 28.55 14.07
C LYS A 169 -16.62 27.69 12.80
N LEU A 170 -17.56 26.74 12.69
CA LEU A 170 -17.77 25.91 11.49
C LEU A 170 -18.24 26.74 10.27
N GLN A 171 -19.01 27.81 10.50
CA GLN A 171 -19.49 28.70 9.43
C GLN A 171 -18.40 29.67 8.92
N LYS A 172 -17.42 30.02 9.76
CA LYS A 172 -16.25 30.85 9.40
C LYS A 172 -15.12 30.08 8.73
N THR A 173 -15.16 28.74 8.76
CA THR A 173 -14.20 27.84 8.11
C THR A 173 -14.87 27.22 6.89
N GLY A 174 -14.77 27.87 5.72
CA GLY A 174 -15.34 27.33 4.48
C GLY A 174 -14.92 25.89 4.19
N GLY A 175 -15.78 25.15 3.48
CA GLY A 175 -15.57 23.73 3.14
C GLY A 175 -14.40 23.47 2.20
N GLY A 176 -14.18 22.19 1.87
CA GLY A 176 -13.00 21.67 1.19
C GLY A 176 -13.22 20.49 0.21
N VAL A 177 -12.26 19.59 0.00
CA VAL A 177 -12.34 18.40 -0.86
C VAL A 177 -11.90 17.20 -0.05
N LEU A 178 -12.85 16.36 0.33
CA LEU A 178 -12.52 15.06 0.89
C LEU A 178 -12.05 14.15 -0.25
N HIS A 179 -10.83 13.61 -0.18
CA HIS A 179 -10.37 12.56 -1.10
C HIS A 179 -9.92 11.32 -0.33
N MET A 180 -10.07 10.15 -0.96
CA MET A 180 -9.60 8.88 -0.40
C MET A 180 -8.65 8.18 -1.36
N THR A 181 -7.53 7.72 -0.82
CA THR A 181 -6.45 7.10 -1.58
C THR A 181 -6.12 5.71 -1.08
N CYS A 182 -5.57 4.86 -1.97
CA CYS A 182 -5.03 3.55 -1.61
C CYS A 182 -3.53 3.63 -1.25
N ILE A 183 -2.92 2.50 -0.88
CA ILE A 183 -1.48 2.41 -0.54
C ILE A 183 -0.53 2.84 -1.67
N HIS A 184 -1.01 2.80 -2.91
CA HIS A 184 -0.28 3.25 -4.10
C HIS A 184 -0.50 4.73 -4.41
N SER A 185 -1.25 5.44 -3.56
CA SER A 185 -1.60 6.86 -3.69
C SER A 185 -2.55 7.20 -4.84
N VAL A 186 -3.24 6.19 -5.39
CA VAL A 186 -4.32 6.38 -6.37
C VAL A 186 -5.60 6.79 -5.66
N VAL A 187 -6.23 7.84 -6.17
CA VAL A 187 -7.44 8.44 -5.63
C VAL A 187 -8.66 7.77 -6.24
N TYR A 188 -9.49 7.12 -5.44
CA TYR A 188 -10.71 6.45 -5.92
C TYR A 188 -11.99 7.15 -5.49
N TYR A 189 -11.93 8.03 -4.49
CA TYR A 189 -13.05 8.86 -4.07
C TYR A 189 -12.61 10.32 -3.95
N GLN A 190 -13.46 11.24 -4.41
CA GLN A 190 -13.34 12.66 -4.10
C GLN A 190 -14.72 13.31 -3.89
N SER A 191 -14.82 14.31 -3.03
CA SER A 191 -16.03 15.11 -2.85
C SER A 191 -15.68 16.52 -2.42
N ALA A 192 -16.08 17.51 -3.22
CA ALA A 192 -16.12 18.89 -2.76
C ALA A 192 -17.21 19.05 -1.69
N LEU A 193 -16.91 19.87 -0.69
CA LEU A 193 -17.69 20.10 0.52
C LEU A 193 -18.04 21.58 0.59
N TRP A 194 -19.32 21.85 0.84
CA TRP A 194 -19.85 23.17 1.15
C TRP A 194 -19.42 23.63 2.56
N TRP A 195 -19.37 22.69 3.49
CA TRP A 195 -19.09 22.90 4.90
C TRP A 195 -17.76 22.26 5.30
N GLN A 196 -17.24 22.61 6.49
CA GLN A 196 -16.05 21.96 7.03
C GLN A 196 -16.20 20.43 7.05
N GLU A 197 -15.11 19.74 6.73
CA GLU A 197 -14.97 18.29 6.78
C GLU A 197 -15.33 17.74 8.17
N SER A 198 -16.04 16.62 8.19
CA SER A 198 -16.54 15.99 9.40
C SER A 198 -16.69 14.48 9.22
N ALA A 199 -16.88 13.75 10.33
CA ALA A 199 -17.15 12.32 10.33
C ALA A 199 -18.31 11.90 9.41
N ARG A 200 -19.27 12.80 9.15
CA ARG A 200 -20.39 12.59 8.23
C ARG A 200 -19.95 12.38 6.79
N ASP A 201 -18.98 13.17 6.33
CA ASP A 201 -18.52 13.14 4.94
C ASP A 201 -17.73 11.86 4.66
N HIS A 202 -16.87 11.46 5.61
CA HIS A 202 -16.20 10.15 5.56
C HIS A 202 -17.20 9.00 5.60
N GLY A 203 -18.26 9.11 6.39
CA GLY A 203 -19.31 8.10 6.44
C GLY A 203 -20.08 7.97 5.13
N ASP A 204 -20.41 9.08 4.48
CA ASP A 204 -21.03 9.07 3.16
C ASP A 204 -20.12 8.38 2.13
N ALA A 205 -18.83 8.68 2.13
CA ALA A 205 -17.85 8.00 1.29
C ALA A 205 -17.78 6.49 1.57
N LEU A 206 -17.58 6.08 2.83
CA LEU A 206 -17.43 4.68 3.25
C LEU A 206 -18.66 3.82 2.92
N LEU A 207 -19.86 4.38 3.07
CA LEU A 207 -21.12 3.68 2.75
C LEU A 207 -21.35 3.53 1.23
N SER A 208 -20.65 4.34 0.42
CA SER A 208 -20.71 4.31 -1.04
C SER A 208 -19.90 3.17 -1.68
N PHE A 209 -18.94 2.57 -0.97
CA PHE A 209 -18.12 1.48 -1.50
C PHE A 209 -18.88 0.17 -1.68
N LYS A 210 -18.69 -0.49 -2.83
CA LYS A 210 -19.16 -1.86 -3.08
C LYS A 210 -18.54 -2.83 -2.08
N HIS A 211 -17.23 -2.73 -1.90
CA HIS A 211 -16.45 -3.44 -0.90
C HIS A 211 -15.73 -2.43 -0.02
N PRO A 212 -16.27 -2.12 1.19
CA PRO A 212 -15.65 -1.15 2.07
C PRO A 212 -14.26 -1.62 2.53
N PRO A 213 -13.30 -0.70 2.72
CA PRO A 213 -11.94 -1.03 3.11
C PRO A 213 -11.88 -1.81 4.43
N THR A 214 -10.99 -2.80 4.50
CA THR A 214 -10.67 -3.52 5.75
C THR A 214 -10.02 -2.60 6.77
N VAL A 215 -9.22 -1.63 6.32
CA VAL A 215 -8.63 -0.62 7.19
C VAL A 215 -8.84 0.76 6.58
N TYR A 216 -9.52 1.61 7.34
CA TYR A 216 -9.69 3.02 7.05
C TYR A 216 -8.78 3.84 7.97
N VAL A 217 -8.03 4.79 7.41
CA VAL A 217 -7.07 5.63 8.13
C VAL A 217 -7.50 7.09 7.98
N SER A 218 -7.61 7.82 9.09
CA SER A 218 -7.87 9.27 9.06
C SER A 218 -7.48 9.98 10.35
N ASP A 219 -7.48 11.32 10.31
CA ASP A 219 -7.13 12.15 11.47
C ASP A 219 -8.21 12.13 12.56
N ILE A 220 -9.44 11.78 12.17
CA ILE A 220 -10.62 11.71 13.04
C ILE A 220 -11.21 10.29 13.12
N ALA A 221 -10.35 9.27 13.04
CA ALA A 221 -10.71 7.86 12.96
C ALA A 221 -11.75 7.39 13.99
N GLY A 222 -11.61 7.78 15.26
CA GLY A 222 -12.58 7.43 16.31
C GLY A 222 -13.94 8.09 16.13
N ARG A 223 -13.99 9.33 15.61
CA ARG A 223 -15.24 10.03 15.28
C ARG A 223 -15.92 9.40 14.07
N VAL A 224 -15.15 9.02 13.05
CA VAL A 224 -15.65 8.32 11.86
C VAL A 224 -16.22 6.96 12.25
N ALA A 225 -15.49 6.19 13.05
CA ALA A 225 -15.92 4.86 13.50
C ALA A 225 -17.31 4.92 14.15
N ARG A 226 -17.45 5.80 15.14
CA ARG A 226 -18.71 6.00 15.87
C ARG A 226 -19.83 6.48 14.98
N HIS A 227 -19.58 7.50 14.15
CA HIS A 227 -20.61 8.06 13.28
C HIS A 227 -21.15 7.02 12.29
N VAL A 228 -20.26 6.25 11.65
CA VAL A 228 -20.65 5.21 10.69
C VAL A 228 -21.32 4.05 11.39
N ASN A 229 -20.82 3.62 12.55
CA ASN A 229 -21.47 2.58 13.34
C ASN A 229 -22.88 2.99 13.80
N ASN A 230 -23.09 4.23 14.27
CA ASN A 230 -24.42 4.72 14.62
C ASN A 230 -25.38 4.69 13.42
N ARG A 231 -24.91 5.03 12.21
CA ARG A 231 -25.70 4.95 10.97
C ARG A 231 -25.99 3.53 10.49
N THR A 232 -25.29 2.53 11.02
CA THR A 232 -25.35 1.14 10.57
C THR A 232 -25.71 0.17 11.70
N ASN A 233 -26.34 0.67 12.77
CA ASN A 233 -26.72 -0.14 13.94
C ASN A 233 -25.54 -0.94 14.54
N GLN A 234 -24.36 -0.30 14.60
CA GLN A 234 -23.09 -0.84 15.10
C GLN A 234 -22.53 -2.00 14.26
N GLN A 235 -22.81 -2.08 12.96
CA GLN A 235 -22.41 -3.23 12.15
C GLN A 235 -21.17 -2.99 11.27
N PHE A 236 -20.80 -1.74 11.00
CA PHE A 236 -19.80 -1.43 9.98
C PHE A 236 -18.36 -1.69 10.42
N PHE A 237 -17.91 -1.02 11.47
CA PHE A 237 -16.58 -1.12 12.06
C PHE A 237 -16.60 -2.12 13.21
N GLN A 238 -16.31 -3.38 12.88
CA GLN A 238 -16.25 -4.49 13.81
C GLN A 238 -14.99 -5.32 13.53
N PRO A 239 -14.39 -5.96 14.54
CA PRO A 239 -14.78 -5.98 15.94
C PRO A 239 -14.41 -4.69 16.70
N HIS A 240 -14.90 -4.57 17.93
CA HIS A 240 -14.47 -3.55 18.91
C HIS A 240 -14.62 -2.10 18.44
N ASP A 241 -15.71 -1.76 17.74
CA ASP A 241 -15.92 -0.42 17.17
C ASP A 241 -14.81 -0.03 16.17
N GLY A 242 -14.14 -1.00 15.55
CA GLY A 242 -13.03 -0.81 14.61
C GLY A 242 -11.68 -0.49 15.25
N ARG A 243 -11.51 -0.80 16.54
CA ARG A 243 -10.20 -0.82 17.21
C ARG A 243 -9.48 -2.14 16.92
N LEU A 244 -8.15 -2.13 17.06
CA LEU A 244 -7.34 -3.32 16.83
C LEU A 244 -7.52 -4.38 17.91
N CYS A 245 -7.83 -3.96 19.14
CA CYS A 245 -8.06 -4.84 20.29
C CYS A 245 -9.27 -4.35 21.11
N ALA A 246 -9.76 -5.23 22.00
CA ALA A 246 -10.79 -4.88 22.95
C ALA A 246 -10.32 -3.75 23.89
N ASN A 247 -11.25 -2.84 24.23
CA ASN A 247 -10.98 -1.70 25.11
C ASN A 247 -10.92 -2.11 26.59
N THR A 248 -9.89 -2.88 26.96
CA THR A 248 -9.61 -3.32 28.33
C THR A 248 -8.40 -2.58 28.89
N GLU A 249 -8.28 -2.51 30.21
CA GLU A 249 -7.16 -1.82 30.88
C GLU A 249 -5.82 -2.47 30.52
N GLU A 250 -5.78 -3.79 30.39
CA GLU A 250 -4.58 -4.55 30.03
C GLU A 250 -4.10 -4.20 28.61
N ASN A 251 -5.01 -4.15 27.63
CA ASN A 251 -4.66 -3.79 26.26
C ASN A 251 -4.23 -2.32 26.13
N ILE A 252 -4.88 -1.42 26.88
CA ILE A 252 -4.50 -0.01 26.94
C ILE A 252 -3.09 0.12 27.53
N GLN A 253 -2.81 -0.59 28.63
CA GLN A 253 -1.51 -0.56 29.28
C GLN A 253 -0.41 -1.15 28.39
N ALA A 254 -0.66 -2.29 27.74
CA ALA A 254 0.28 -2.88 26.77
C ALA A 254 0.53 -1.96 25.56
N ALA A 255 -0.48 -1.22 25.11
CA ALA A 255 -0.32 -0.20 24.06
C ALA A 255 0.53 1.00 24.54
N LEU A 256 0.35 1.45 25.79
CA LEU A 256 1.15 2.50 26.42
C LEU A 256 2.61 2.10 26.58
N GLU A 257 2.83 0.85 27.00
CA GLU A 257 4.16 0.24 27.18
C GLU A 257 4.82 -0.15 25.86
N LYS A 258 4.14 0.05 24.72
CA LYS A 258 4.59 -0.31 23.36
C LYS A 258 4.91 -1.80 23.20
N SER A 259 4.37 -2.66 24.06
CA SER A 259 4.52 -4.12 24.01
C SER A 259 3.43 -4.79 23.16
N LEU A 260 2.32 -4.07 22.88
CA LEU A 260 1.23 -4.57 22.06
C LEU A 260 1.54 -4.46 20.56
N HIS A 261 1.61 -5.61 19.88
CA HIS A 261 1.71 -5.71 18.43
C HIS A 261 0.62 -6.61 17.87
N VAL A 262 -0.09 -6.11 16.86
CA VAL A 262 -1.12 -6.83 16.12
C VAL A 262 -0.59 -7.15 14.74
N GLN A 263 -0.61 -8.43 14.41
CA GLN A 263 -0.22 -8.94 13.09
C GLN A 263 -1.45 -9.30 12.29
N PHE A 264 -1.48 -8.88 11.04
CA PHE A 264 -2.50 -9.27 10.08
C PHE A 264 -1.87 -10.20 9.04
N PRO A 265 -2.21 -11.51 9.04
CA PRO A 265 -1.64 -12.46 8.08
C PRO A 265 -1.81 -12.00 6.62
N TRP A 266 -2.96 -11.40 6.31
CA TRP A 266 -3.28 -10.89 4.98
C TRP A 266 -2.40 -9.70 4.55
N VAL A 267 -1.74 -8.98 5.46
CA VAL A 267 -0.85 -7.85 5.10
C VAL A 267 0.37 -8.33 4.31
N THR A 268 0.87 -9.53 4.60
CA THR A 268 2.00 -10.15 3.87
C THR A 268 1.63 -10.70 2.50
N SER A 269 0.33 -10.84 2.22
CA SER A 269 -0.24 -11.22 0.93
C SER A 269 -0.78 -10.03 0.13
N VAL A 270 -0.83 -8.81 0.69
CA VAL A 270 -1.20 -7.59 -0.07
C VAL A 270 -0.12 -7.31 -1.13
N GLY A 271 -0.45 -7.59 -2.38
CA GLY A 271 0.46 -7.49 -3.55
C GLY A 271 0.68 -8.82 -4.27
N LEU A 272 0.23 -9.94 -3.70
CA LEU A 272 0.12 -11.22 -4.36
C LEU A 272 -1.36 -11.48 -4.62
N SER A 273 -1.72 -12.03 -5.78
CA SER A 273 -3.04 -12.65 -6.00
C SER A 273 -3.23 -13.93 -5.15
N SER A 274 -2.57 -14.04 -3.99
CA SER A 274 -2.53 -15.23 -3.15
C SER A 274 -3.75 -15.29 -2.24
N ARG A 275 -4.73 -16.09 -2.67
CA ARG A 275 -5.93 -16.50 -1.93
C ARG A 275 -5.60 -17.45 -0.77
N SER A 276 -4.69 -17.06 0.12
CA SER A 276 -4.25 -17.92 1.22
C SER A 276 -5.21 -18.00 2.42
N ALA A 277 -6.45 -17.52 2.31
CA ALA A 277 -7.48 -17.77 3.31
C ALA A 277 -8.37 -18.93 2.84
N SER A 278 -8.30 -20.06 3.55
CA SER A 278 -9.25 -21.16 3.44
C SER A 278 -10.70 -20.65 3.54
N HIS A 279 -11.40 -20.59 2.40
CA HIS A 279 -12.72 -19.95 2.25
C HIS A 279 -13.92 -20.89 2.45
N ASP A 280 -13.73 -22.06 3.09
CA ASP A 280 -14.80 -23.02 3.40
C ASP A 280 -15.87 -22.52 4.40
N GLN A 281 -15.83 -21.24 4.80
CA GLN A 281 -16.79 -20.67 5.76
C GLN A 281 -17.21 -19.24 5.39
N ILE A 282 -17.72 -19.01 4.18
CA ILE A 282 -18.51 -17.81 3.91
C ILE A 282 -19.99 -18.18 3.92
N PRO A 283 -20.69 -18.04 5.06
CA PRO A 283 -22.12 -17.92 5.04
C PRO A 283 -22.50 -16.79 4.08
N ARG A 284 -23.51 -17.00 3.23
CA ARG A 284 -24.23 -15.90 2.56
C ARG A 284 -24.85 -15.02 3.65
N SER A 285 -24.07 -14.10 4.19
CA SER A 285 -24.57 -13.18 5.20
C SER A 285 -25.52 -12.21 4.53
N VAL A 286 -26.77 -12.15 4.99
CA VAL A 286 -27.81 -11.24 4.48
C VAL A 286 -27.39 -9.77 4.63
N ASN A 287 -26.40 -9.49 5.47
CA ASN A 287 -25.90 -8.16 5.76
C ASN A 287 -24.55 -7.88 5.06
N ARG A 288 -24.51 -6.82 4.23
CA ARG A 288 -23.29 -6.38 3.51
C ARG A 288 -22.12 -5.98 4.42
N PHE A 289 -22.36 -5.73 5.70
CA PHE A 289 -21.33 -5.40 6.66
C PHE A 289 -20.67 -6.63 7.30
N SER A 290 -21.30 -7.81 7.23
CA SER A 290 -20.72 -9.07 7.71
C SER A 290 -20.01 -9.87 6.61
N SER A 291 -20.09 -9.44 5.35
CA SER A 291 -19.39 -10.11 4.25
C SER A 291 -17.88 -9.91 4.33
N MET A 292 -17.14 -10.97 4.01
CA MET A 292 -15.69 -10.91 3.90
C MET A 292 -15.25 -10.03 2.73
N HIS A 293 -14.18 -9.27 2.91
CA HIS A 293 -13.59 -8.48 1.85
C HIS A 293 -12.85 -9.39 0.85
N PRO A 294 -13.06 -9.25 -0.47
CA PRO A 294 -12.53 -10.18 -1.50
C PRO A 294 -11.00 -10.35 -1.62
N VAL A 295 -10.16 -9.55 -0.96
CA VAL A 295 -8.69 -9.76 -1.00
C VAL A 295 -8.11 -10.06 0.37
N THR A 296 -8.58 -9.39 1.43
CA THR A 296 -8.08 -9.67 2.78
C THR A 296 -8.74 -10.88 3.41
N GLY A 297 -9.83 -11.40 2.84
CA GLY A 297 -10.54 -12.57 3.33
C GLY A 297 -11.13 -12.40 4.72
N THR A 298 -11.33 -11.16 5.20
CA THR A 298 -11.88 -10.87 6.53
C THR A 298 -13.08 -9.95 6.43
N SER A 299 -14.06 -10.14 7.33
CA SER A 299 -15.19 -9.22 7.53
C SER A 299 -14.86 -8.11 8.54
N ALA A 300 -13.70 -8.20 9.20
CA ALA A 300 -13.24 -7.19 10.13
C ALA A 300 -12.94 -5.87 9.41
N ARG A 301 -13.33 -4.75 10.01
CA ARG A 301 -13.07 -3.40 9.53
C ARG A 301 -12.57 -2.52 10.65
N PHE A 302 -11.43 -1.89 10.43
CA PHE A 302 -10.75 -1.05 11.41
C PHE A 302 -10.74 0.40 10.96
N SER A 303 -10.88 1.32 11.92
CA SER A 303 -10.72 2.76 11.72
C SER A 303 -9.55 3.22 12.59
N LEU A 304 -8.43 3.57 11.94
CA LEU A 304 -7.14 3.82 12.56
C LEU A 304 -6.70 5.27 12.39
N TYR A 305 -5.97 5.80 13.36
CA TYR A 305 -5.40 7.14 13.25
C TYR A 305 -4.17 7.16 12.37
N ASP A 306 -4.07 8.23 11.58
CA ASP A 306 -2.86 8.52 10.86
C ASP A 306 -1.64 8.69 11.78
N ARG A 307 -0.46 8.35 11.27
CA ARG A 307 0.81 8.47 12.00
C ARG A 307 1.05 9.89 12.53
N PHE A 308 0.60 10.93 11.81
CA PHE A 308 0.83 12.32 12.19
C PHE A 308 -0.20 12.86 13.19
N HIS A 309 -1.39 12.25 13.31
CA HIS A 309 -2.53 12.77 14.09
C HIS A 309 -2.89 11.94 15.35
N GLN A 310 -2.02 11.02 15.76
CA GLN A 310 -2.21 10.15 16.94
C GLN A 310 -2.08 10.86 18.31
N LYS A 311 -1.48 12.04 18.38
CA LYS A 311 -1.16 12.72 19.67
C LYS A 311 -2.32 13.52 20.28
N ASN A 312 -3.36 13.83 19.51
CA ASN A 312 -4.48 14.67 19.97
C ASN A 312 -5.59 13.89 20.71
N GLN A 313 -5.33 12.63 21.08
CA GLN A 313 -6.34 11.72 21.61
C GLN A 313 -6.50 11.86 23.12
N ARG A 314 -7.68 12.31 23.56
CA ARG A 314 -7.99 12.53 24.98
C ARG A 314 -8.43 11.27 25.73
N ARG A 315 -8.81 10.19 25.01
CA ARG A 315 -9.39 8.97 25.59
C ARG A 315 -8.41 7.79 25.53
N PRO A 316 -8.22 7.03 26.64
CA PRO A 316 -7.27 5.91 26.68
C PRO A 316 -7.52 4.83 25.62
N GLY A 317 -8.78 4.48 25.36
CA GLY A 317 -9.15 3.46 24.37
C GLY A 317 -8.85 3.82 22.91
N GLU A 318 -8.56 5.10 22.62
CA GLU A 318 -8.20 5.54 21.26
C GLU A 318 -6.76 5.16 20.90
N LEU A 319 -5.92 4.81 21.89
CA LEU A 319 -4.58 4.25 21.67
C LEU A 319 -4.64 2.96 20.85
N LEU A 320 -5.72 2.17 21.00
CA LEU A 320 -5.96 0.92 20.28
C LEU A 320 -6.34 1.12 18.80
N ARG A 321 -6.45 2.38 18.34
CA ARG A 321 -6.61 2.75 16.93
C ARG A 321 -5.30 3.22 16.30
N SER A 322 -4.17 3.12 17.01
CA SER A 322 -2.89 3.57 16.47
C SER A 322 -2.39 2.62 15.38
N LEU A 323 -2.04 3.18 14.21
CA LEU A 323 -1.38 2.44 13.14
C LEU A 323 -0.02 1.86 13.59
N LYS A 324 0.60 2.39 14.66
CA LYS A 324 1.87 1.88 15.20
C LYS A 324 1.76 0.48 15.80
N LEU A 325 0.56 0.08 16.22
CA LEU A 325 0.30 -1.25 16.75
C LEU A 325 0.33 -2.32 15.64
N VAL A 326 0.37 -1.93 14.36
CA VAL A 326 0.44 -2.84 13.20
C VAL A 326 1.65 -2.47 12.31
N PRO A 327 2.89 -2.83 12.71
CA PRO A 327 4.11 -2.35 12.04
C PRO A 327 4.18 -2.68 10.54
N ASP A 328 3.78 -3.89 10.16
CA ASP A 328 3.80 -4.35 8.77
C ASP A 328 2.89 -3.50 7.88
N LEU A 329 1.68 -3.20 8.37
CA LEU A 329 0.74 -2.36 7.65
C LEU A 329 1.22 -0.92 7.58
N ALA A 330 1.76 -0.43 8.70
CA ALA A 330 2.30 0.90 8.78
C ALA A 330 3.44 1.10 7.75
N ALA A 331 4.29 0.09 7.53
CA ALA A 331 5.36 0.13 6.52
C ALA A 331 4.85 0.24 5.07
N LEU A 332 3.65 -0.28 4.79
CA LEU A 332 3.02 -0.22 3.47
C LEU A 332 2.26 1.09 3.22
N VAL A 333 1.65 1.67 4.25
CA VAL A 333 0.84 2.88 4.13
C VAL A 333 1.72 4.11 4.00
N LYS A 334 1.64 4.78 2.84
CA LYS A 334 2.28 6.07 2.58
C LYS A 334 1.40 7.23 3.06
N SER A 335 1.32 7.43 4.37
CA SER A 335 0.49 8.51 4.95
C SER A 335 0.84 9.90 4.43
N SER A 336 2.11 10.18 4.09
CA SER A 336 2.54 11.48 3.55
C SER A 336 2.00 11.79 2.15
N ALA A 337 1.43 10.81 1.43
CA ALA A 337 1.00 11.01 0.05
C ALA A 337 -0.24 11.90 -0.06
N ALA A 338 -1.22 11.78 0.85
CA ALA A 338 -2.39 12.65 0.82
C ALA A 338 -2.05 14.09 1.24
N GLU A 339 -1.11 14.28 2.16
CA GLU A 339 -0.58 15.60 2.51
C GLU A 339 0.11 16.28 1.33
N GLN A 340 0.86 15.50 0.52
CA GLN A 340 1.49 16.02 -0.69
C GLN A 340 0.46 16.49 -1.70
N ILE A 341 -0.59 15.70 -1.95
CA ILE A 341 -1.72 16.08 -2.81
C ILE A 341 -2.36 17.39 -2.31
N ASN A 342 -2.55 17.52 -1.00
CA ASN A 342 -3.13 18.73 -0.41
C ASN A 342 -2.21 19.95 -0.58
N ARG A 343 -0.90 19.77 -0.43
CA ARG A 343 0.08 20.84 -0.65
C ARG A 343 0.06 21.31 -2.11
N GLU A 344 -0.03 20.38 -3.05
CA GLU A 344 -0.12 20.67 -4.48
C GLU A 344 -1.42 21.43 -4.80
N LEU A 345 -2.58 20.96 -4.32
CA LEU A 345 -3.85 21.67 -4.47
C LEU A 345 -3.84 23.06 -3.81
N SER A 346 -3.20 23.18 -2.63
CA SER A 346 -3.05 24.45 -1.91
C SER A 346 -2.20 25.45 -2.70
N SER A 347 -1.19 24.99 -3.44
CA SER A 347 -0.37 25.86 -4.30
C SER A 347 -1.18 26.49 -5.44
N SER A 348 -2.22 25.80 -5.92
CA SER A 348 -3.13 26.29 -6.97
C SER A 348 -4.42 26.92 -6.41
N ARG A 349 -4.47 27.15 -5.09
CA ARG A 349 -5.67 27.62 -4.39
C ARG A 349 -6.24 28.92 -4.97
N TYR A 350 -5.38 29.88 -5.27
CA TYR A 350 -5.81 31.17 -5.83
C TYR A 350 -6.62 30.97 -7.12
N SER A 351 -6.10 30.19 -8.07
CA SER A 351 -6.75 29.93 -9.35
C SER A 351 -8.03 29.10 -9.21
N LEU A 352 -8.01 28.06 -8.37
CA LEU A 352 -9.17 27.21 -8.12
C LEU A 352 -10.34 28.00 -7.50
N CYS A 353 -10.03 28.95 -6.62
CA CYS A 353 -11.03 29.80 -5.97
C CYS A 353 -11.66 30.87 -6.87
N GLN A 354 -11.08 31.16 -8.04
CA GLN A 354 -11.62 32.13 -9.02
C GLN A 354 -12.54 31.48 -10.06
N MET A 355 -12.60 30.14 -10.08
CA MET A 355 -13.46 29.40 -11.00
C MET A 355 -14.92 29.49 -10.55
N ASN A 356 -15.86 29.31 -11.48
CA ASN A 356 -17.22 28.96 -11.11
C ASN A 356 -17.30 27.50 -10.64
N ASP A 357 -18.41 27.14 -9.99
CA ASP A 357 -18.65 25.84 -9.36
C ASP A 357 -18.40 24.65 -10.30
N GLN A 358 -18.88 24.75 -11.55
CA GLN A 358 -18.73 23.68 -12.55
C GLN A 358 -17.29 23.50 -13.00
N HIS A 359 -16.60 24.60 -13.31
CA HIS A 359 -15.20 24.57 -13.72
C HIS A 359 -14.31 24.09 -12.57
N TYR A 360 -14.62 24.47 -11.34
CA TYR A 360 -13.94 23.97 -10.15
C TYR A 360 -14.09 22.45 -10.03
N MET A 361 -15.32 21.92 -10.08
CA MET A 361 -15.59 20.48 -9.98
C MET A 361 -14.90 19.69 -11.10
N PHE A 362 -14.99 20.17 -12.34
CA PHE A 362 -14.36 19.53 -13.49
C PHE A 362 -12.84 19.56 -13.40
N THR A 363 -12.24 20.71 -13.06
CA THR A 363 -10.78 20.87 -12.93
C THR A 363 -10.22 20.00 -11.82
N LEU A 364 -10.92 19.92 -10.68
CA LEU A 364 -10.53 19.08 -9.56
C LEU A 364 -10.55 17.58 -9.94
N ARG A 365 -11.59 17.12 -10.65
CA ARG A 365 -11.65 15.75 -11.19
C ARG A 365 -10.52 15.49 -12.18
N LEU A 366 -10.25 16.45 -13.07
CA LEU A 366 -9.19 16.36 -14.06
C LEU A 366 -7.81 16.28 -13.41
N TYR A 367 -7.58 17.03 -12.33
CA TYR A 367 -6.36 16.97 -11.53
C TYR A 367 -6.11 15.56 -10.99
N PHE A 368 -7.11 14.96 -10.30
CA PHE A 368 -6.97 13.61 -9.77
C PHE A 368 -6.85 12.56 -10.88
N HIS A 369 -7.52 12.77 -12.02
CA HIS A 369 -7.37 11.91 -13.18
C HIS A 369 -5.93 11.91 -13.72
N HIS A 370 -5.32 13.08 -13.91
CA HIS A 370 -3.91 13.18 -14.33
C HIS A 370 -2.95 12.62 -13.28
N HIS A 371 -3.21 12.86 -11.99
CA HIS A 371 -2.43 12.25 -10.90
C HIS A 371 -2.46 10.72 -10.98
N ASN A 372 -3.65 10.13 -11.11
CA ASN A 372 -3.82 8.70 -11.26
C ASN A 372 -3.14 8.19 -12.56
N ASN A 373 -3.25 8.90 -13.68
CA ASN A 373 -2.60 8.53 -14.94
C ASN A 373 -1.07 8.58 -14.82
N ASN A 374 -0.50 9.59 -14.19
CA ASN A 374 0.94 9.70 -13.97
C ASN A 374 1.49 8.53 -13.13
N ILE A 375 0.74 8.08 -12.11
CA ILE A 375 1.09 6.88 -11.33
C ILE A 375 1.10 5.65 -12.23
N ASN A 376 0.04 5.48 -13.02
CA ASN A 376 -0.11 4.36 -13.94
C ASN A 376 0.98 4.35 -15.02
N GLU A 377 1.29 5.49 -15.64
CA GLU A 377 2.33 5.63 -16.66
C GLU A 377 3.72 5.33 -16.10
N LYS A 378 4.06 5.83 -14.90
CA LYS A 378 5.33 5.51 -14.24
C LYS A 378 5.47 4.02 -14.00
N TYR A 379 4.38 3.38 -13.56
CA TYR A 379 4.35 1.93 -13.36
C TYR A 379 4.53 1.17 -14.67
N THR A 380 3.77 1.53 -15.70
CA THR A 380 3.86 0.98 -17.06
C THR A 380 5.26 1.14 -17.66
N ASN A 381 5.85 2.33 -17.58
CA ASN A 381 7.19 2.59 -18.14
C ASN A 381 8.27 1.79 -17.43
N LYS A 382 8.16 1.61 -16.11
CA LYS A 382 9.05 0.74 -15.35
C LYS A 382 8.96 -0.71 -15.84
N LEU A 383 7.75 -1.20 -16.11
CA LEU A 383 7.54 -2.55 -16.64
C LEU A 383 8.04 -2.69 -18.09
N LYS A 384 7.80 -1.69 -18.96
CA LYS A 384 8.33 -1.68 -20.34
C LYS A 384 9.85 -1.77 -20.38
N GLN A 385 10.53 -1.03 -19.49
CA GLN A 385 11.99 -1.08 -19.39
C GLN A 385 12.52 -2.44 -18.93
N LEU A 386 11.81 -3.12 -18.03
CA LEU A 386 12.20 -4.43 -17.53
C LEU A 386 11.97 -5.53 -18.57
N ALA A 387 10.91 -5.41 -19.37
CA ALA A 387 10.48 -6.50 -20.23
C ALA A 387 10.93 -6.41 -21.70
N LYS A 388 11.46 -5.25 -22.14
CA LYS A 388 11.95 -5.02 -23.52
C LYS A 388 10.92 -5.32 -24.64
N GLN A 389 9.63 -5.38 -24.33
CA GLN A 389 8.55 -5.65 -25.29
C GLN A 389 7.48 -4.55 -25.22
N ALA A 390 6.70 -4.40 -26.29
CA ALA A 390 5.52 -3.53 -26.28
C ALA A 390 4.55 -4.01 -25.19
N LEU A 391 3.91 -3.10 -24.46
CA LEU A 391 2.91 -3.41 -23.44
C LEU A 391 1.60 -2.70 -23.81
N HIS A 392 0.50 -3.45 -23.81
CA HIS A 392 -0.87 -2.98 -23.95
C HIS A 392 -1.71 -3.40 -22.73
N VAL A 393 -2.99 -3.07 -22.74
CA VAL A 393 -3.87 -3.12 -21.59
C VAL A 393 -5.08 -3.93 -21.99
N ASP A 394 -5.32 -5.02 -21.30
CA ASP A 394 -6.42 -5.93 -21.61
C ASP A 394 -7.74 -5.45 -20.98
N ILE A 395 -8.85 -6.12 -21.29
CA ILE A 395 -10.18 -5.75 -20.77
C ILE A 395 -10.28 -5.86 -19.23
N SER A 396 -9.34 -6.56 -18.59
CA SER A 396 -9.30 -6.69 -17.13
C SER A 396 -8.61 -5.51 -16.45
N GLY A 397 -8.11 -4.55 -17.23
CA GLY A 397 -7.32 -3.44 -16.74
C GLY A 397 -5.94 -3.88 -16.24
N LYS A 398 -5.39 -4.99 -16.75
CA LYS A 398 -4.02 -5.45 -16.50
C LYS A 398 -3.12 -5.12 -17.68
N LEU A 399 -1.81 -4.98 -17.42
CA LEU A 399 -0.81 -4.82 -18.47
C LEU A 399 -0.45 -6.18 -19.08
N ARG A 400 -0.42 -6.27 -20.41
CA ARG A 400 0.04 -7.44 -21.20
C ARG A 400 1.08 -7.05 -22.25
N PHE A 401 1.97 -7.97 -22.62
CA PHE A 401 2.83 -7.81 -23.78
C PHE A 401 2.02 -7.72 -25.09
N GLY A 402 2.40 -6.79 -25.96
CA GLY A 402 1.88 -6.68 -27.32
C GLY A 402 2.49 -7.78 -28.18
N SER A 403 1.68 -8.40 -29.02
CA SER A 403 2.14 -9.41 -29.96
C SER A 403 3.11 -8.79 -30.97
N GLN A 404 4.39 -9.16 -30.90
CA GLN A 404 5.22 -9.21 -32.09
C GLN A 404 5.72 -10.63 -32.29
N ALA A 405 5.37 -11.14 -33.47
CA ALA A 405 5.93 -12.32 -34.07
C ALA A 405 7.43 -12.13 -34.29
N GLU A 406 8.24 -12.58 -33.34
CA GLU A 406 9.61 -13.02 -33.58
C GLU A 406 9.97 -13.95 -32.42
N ARG A 407 9.67 -15.24 -32.61
CA ARG A 407 10.14 -16.34 -31.77
C ARG A 407 11.67 -16.29 -31.79
N SER A 408 12.28 -15.83 -30.70
CA SER A 408 13.69 -16.12 -30.45
C SER A 408 13.84 -17.62 -30.38
N GLN A 409 14.58 -18.19 -31.34
CA GLN A 409 14.92 -19.59 -31.40
C GLN A 409 15.68 -19.97 -30.12
N ILE A 410 15.02 -20.73 -29.26
CA ILE A 410 15.68 -21.48 -28.19
C ILE A 410 16.29 -22.71 -28.87
N PRO A 411 17.56 -23.07 -28.61
CA PRO A 411 18.16 -24.26 -29.20
C PRO A 411 17.36 -25.51 -28.78
N PRO A 412 17.17 -26.50 -29.67
CA PRO A 412 16.55 -27.75 -29.29
C PRO A 412 17.36 -28.40 -28.17
N ALA A 413 16.68 -28.84 -27.12
CA ALA A 413 17.32 -29.68 -26.12
C ALA A 413 17.57 -31.04 -26.76
N ASP A 414 18.84 -31.43 -26.83
CA ASP A 414 19.26 -32.77 -27.21
C ASP A 414 18.68 -33.83 -26.26
N GLU A 415 18.52 -35.03 -26.85
CA GLU A 415 18.06 -36.32 -26.30
C GLU A 415 16.55 -36.58 -26.32
N GLU A 416 16.07 -36.95 -27.52
CA GLU A 416 14.86 -37.75 -27.72
C GLU A 416 15.01 -39.12 -27.04
N ALA A 417 14.29 -39.32 -25.93
CA ALA A 417 14.05 -40.66 -25.41
C ALA A 417 12.92 -41.33 -26.21
N HIS A 418 13.27 -42.27 -27.07
CA HIS A 418 12.33 -43.19 -27.70
C HIS A 418 11.64 -44.07 -26.64
N TYR A 419 10.33 -43.88 -26.43
CA TYR A 419 9.51 -44.82 -25.68
C TYR A 419 8.69 -45.66 -26.66
N THR A 420 8.95 -46.97 -26.67
CA THR A 420 8.19 -47.97 -27.42
C THR A 420 6.79 -48.14 -26.81
N GLU A 421 5.77 -48.16 -27.66
CA GLU A 421 4.38 -48.42 -27.31
C GLU A 421 4.20 -49.78 -26.61
N THR A 422 3.75 -49.80 -25.34
CA THR A 422 2.57 -50.55 -24.86
C THR A 422 2.41 -50.63 -23.32
N ASP A 423 3.35 -50.14 -22.51
CA ASP A 423 3.22 -50.20 -21.04
C ASP A 423 2.93 -48.83 -20.39
N TYR A 424 1.93 -48.79 -19.50
CA TYR A 424 1.66 -47.65 -18.64
C TYR A 424 2.86 -47.39 -17.73
N CYS A 425 3.35 -46.15 -17.67
CA CYS A 425 4.48 -45.80 -16.82
C CYS A 425 4.01 -45.55 -15.37
N GLU A 426 4.56 -46.31 -14.42
CA GLU A 426 4.58 -45.95 -13.00
C GLU A 426 5.53 -44.76 -12.75
N PHE A 427 5.28 -43.97 -11.71
CA PHE A 427 6.13 -42.86 -11.34
C PHE A 427 7.56 -43.33 -11.11
N THR A 428 8.49 -42.74 -11.84
CA THR A 428 9.92 -42.89 -11.58
C THR A 428 10.59 -41.53 -11.57
N VAL A 429 11.56 -41.34 -10.68
CA VAL A 429 12.35 -40.09 -10.59
C VAL A 429 13.08 -39.77 -11.90
N THR A 430 13.35 -40.79 -12.72
CA THR A 430 13.96 -40.68 -14.05
C THR A 430 13.07 -40.00 -15.09
N MET A 431 11.73 -40.00 -14.92
CA MET A 431 10.81 -39.24 -15.79
C MET A 431 10.96 -37.72 -15.61
N PHE A 432 11.47 -37.30 -14.46
CA PHE A 432 11.61 -35.91 -14.05
C PHE A 432 13.05 -35.66 -13.54
N PRO A 433 14.05 -35.71 -14.43
CA PRO A 433 15.44 -35.58 -14.04
C PRO A 433 15.73 -34.19 -13.48
N VAL A 434 16.30 -34.13 -12.27
CA VAL A 434 16.77 -32.88 -11.66
C VAL A 434 18.23 -32.70 -12.06
N SER A 435 18.50 -31.69 -12.89
CA SER A 435 19.86 -31.31 -13.25
C SER A 435 20.62 -30.84 -11.99
N PRO A 436 21.82 -31.40 -11.71
CA PRO A 436 22.67 -30.94 -10.61
C PRO A 436 22.98 -29.44 -10.71
N ASP A 437 23.32 -28.95 -11.91
CA ASP A 437 23.59 -27.53 -12.15
C ASP A 437 22.40 -26.64 -11.77
N ASN A 438 21.17 -27.05 -12.12
CA ASN A 438 19.98 -26.28 -11.76
C ASN A 438 19.68 -26.33 -10.26
N LYS A 439 20.03 -27.43 -9.58
CA LYS A 439 19.96 -27.53 -8.12
C LYS A 439 20.98 -26.59 -7.47
N ASP A 440 22.20 -26.51 -8.00
CA ASP A 440 23.24 -25.60 -7.53
C ASP A 440 22.85 -24.14 -7.77
N LYS A 441 22.22 -23.83 -8.91
CA LYS A 441 21.60 -22.53 -9.19
C LYS A 441 20.54 -22.13 -8.16
N LEU A 442 19.66 -23.07 -7.76
CA LEU A 442 18.68 -22.81 -6.70
C LEU A 442 19.35 -22.56 -5.36
N LEU A 443 20.37 -23.36 -5.02
CA LEU A 443 21.14 -23.18 -3.80
C LEU A 443 21.84 -21.82 -3.80
N GLU A 444 22.51 -21.47 -4.90
CA GLU A 444 23.13 -20.18 -5.11
C GLU A 444 22.11 -19.07 -4.90
N LEU A 445 20.93 -19.11 -5.54
CA LEU A 445 19.82 -18.15 -5.37
C LEU A 445 19.27 -18.04 -3.93
N TYR A 446 19.48 -19.04 -3.09
CA TYR A 446 19.07 -19.01 -1.67
C TYR A 446 20.20 -18.61 -0.71
N THR A 447 21.46 -18.66 -1.13
CA THR A 447 22.61 -18.21 -0.32
C THR A 447 22.71 -16.68 -0.23
N GLY A 448 22.98 -16.15 0.98
CA GLY A 448 23.16 -14.71 1.20
C GLY A 448 21.87 -13.91 1.36
N ARG A 449 21.98 -12.61 1.70
CA ARG A 449 20.83 -11.70 1.83
C ARG A 449 20.45 -11.14 0.45
N ARG A 450 19.39 -11.69 -0.15
CA ARG A 450 18.79 -11.19 -1.40
C ARG A 450 17.40 -10.60 -1.18
N ASN A 451 16.98 -9.68 -2.06
CA ASN A 451 15.62 -9.15 -2.05
C ASN A 451 14.63 -10.21 -2.53
N GLU A 452 13.82 -10.76 -1.64
CA GLU A 452 12.88 -11.86 -1.98
C GLU A 452 11.82 -11.48 -3.00
N ARG A 453 11.52 -10.19 -3.18
CA ARG A 453 10.57 -9.67 -4.17
C ARG A 453 11.22 -9.35 -5.51
N GLN A 454 12.51 -9.61 -5.64
CA GLN A 454 13.21 -9.43 -6.90
C GLN A 454 12.74 -10.49 -7.90
N ILE A 455 12.34 -10.00 -9.07
CA ILE A 455 11.99 -10.85 -10.20
C ILE A 455 13.28 -11.38 -10.78
N ILE A 456 13.36 -12.71 -10.90
CA ILE A 456 14.52 -13.43 -11.40
C ILE A 456 14.33 -13.72 -12.89
N THR A 457 13.11 -14.08 -13.29
CA THR A 457 12.76 -14.34 -14.69
C THR A 457 11.31 -14.02 -14.97
N TYR A 458 10.96 -14.00 -16.26
CA TYR A 458 9.61 -13.86 -16.77
C TYR A 458 9.31 -15.04 -17.69
N PHE A 459 8.10 -15.58 -17.55
CA PHE A 459 7.52 -16.52 -18.52
C PHE A 459 6.27 -15.90 -19.10
N ASP A 460 6.39 -15.38 -20.33
CA ASP A 460 5.42 -14.42 -20.89
C ASP A 460 5.18 -13.28 -19.88
N ASN A 461 3.94 -13.01 -19.48
CA ASN A 461 3.57 -11.95 -18.53
C ASN A 461 3.73 -12.32 -17.05
N ASN A 462 4.18 -13.54 -16.72
CA ASN A 462 4.20 -14.04 -15.34
C ASN A 462 5.61 -13.89 -14.73
N PRO A 463 5.80 -12.98 -13.76
CA PRO A 463 7.08 -12.82 -13.08
C PRO A 463 7.32 -13.96 -12.10
N VAL A 464 8.57 -14.44 -12.03
CA VAL A 464 9.00 -15.40 -11.00
C VAL A 464 10.00 -14.72 -10.08
N THR A 465 9.68 -14.62 -8.80
CA THR A 465 10.57 -14.03 -7.77
C THR A 465 11.31 -15.10 -6.96
N ILE A 466 12.29 -14.67 -6.16
CA ILE A 466 12.96 -15.55 -5.17
C ILE A 466 11.94 -16.12 -4.18
N ARG A 467 10.96 -15.32 -3.76
CA ARG A 467 9.85 -15.78 -2.91
C ARG A 467 9.04 -16.88 -3.58
N ASP A 468 8.74 -16.76 -4.87
CA ASP A 468 7.98 -17.76 -5.62
C ASP A 468 8.76 -19.08 -5.71
N LEU A 469 10.08 -19.01 -5.99
CA LEU A 469 10.92 -20.21 -5.97
C LEU A 469 10.96 -20.87 -4.59
N LYS A 470 11.08 -20.10 -3.51
CA LYS A 470 11.03 -20.65 -2.14
C LYS A 470 9.66 -21.24 -1.79
N SER A 471 8.59 -20.80 -2.46
CA SER A 471 7.24 -21.34 -2.27
C SER A 471 7.03 -22.70 -2.94
N ILE A 472 7.80 -23.03 -3.99
CA ILE A 472 7.77 -24.36 -4.62
C ILE A 472 8.83 -25.29 -4.03
N CYS A 473 10.05 -24.79 -3.82
CA CYS A 473 11.14 -25.56 -3.24
C CYS A 473 11.78 -24.78 -2.08
N PRO A 474 11.27 -24.93 -0.86
CA PRO A 474 11.90 -24.34 0.32
C PRO A 474 13.36 -24.77 0.47
N GLN A 475 14.19 -23.90 1.07
CA GLN A 475 15.64 -24.15 1.22
C GLN A 475 15.97 -25.49 1.89
N HIS A 476 15.17 -25.91 2.88
CA HIS A 476 15.36 -27.18 3.58
C HIS A 476 15.08 -28.43 2.71
N PHE A 477 14.54 -28.29 1.49
CA PHE A 477 14.46 -29.39 0.51
C PHE A 477 15.75 -29.55 -0.30
N LEU A 478 16.65 -28.56 -0.26
CA LEU A 478 17.97 -28.63 -0.88
C LEU A 478 19.00 -29.26 0.07
N ASP A 479 18.81 -29.11 1.38
CA ASP A 479 19.70 -29.61 2.44
C ASP A 479 19.38 -31.07 2.80
N ALA A 480 20.38 -31.95 2.71
CA ALA A 480 20.20 -33.39 2.88
C ALA A 480 20.06 -33.87 4.35
N GLU A 481 20.21 -32.98 5.35
CA GLU A 481 20.45 -33.38 6.75
C GLU A 481 19.38 -32.95 7.79
N ILE A 482 18.17 -32.50 7.40
CA ILE A 482 17.16 -32.02 8.36
C ILE A 482 15.98 -33.03 8.55
N ALA A 483 15.72 -33.41 9.81
CA ALA A 483 14.59 -34.25 10.28
C ALA A 483 13.27 -33.46 10.49
N PRO A 484 12.14 -34.10 10.87
CA PRO A 484 11.32 -35.08 10.14
C PRO A 484 10.35 -34.41 9.13
N LYS A 485 9.94 -35.14 8.07
CA LYS A 485 8.97 -34.78 7.00
C LYS A 485 8.28 -33.39 7.13
N PRO A 486 8.94 -32.29 6.68
CA PRO A 486 8.36 -30.95 6.67
C PRO A 486 7.07 -30.85 5.83
N ARG A 487 6.17 -29.93 6.19
CA ARG A 487 4.90 -29.71 5.48
C ARG A 487 5.17 -29.22 4.05
N LEU A 488 4.55 -29.88 3.05
CA LEU A 488 4.65 -29.48 1.65
C LEU A 488 3.95 -28.13 1.40
N PRO A 489 4.53 -27.24 0.59
CA PRO A 489 3.96 -25.91 0.35
C PRO A 489 2.82 -25.96 -0.69
N TRP A 490 1.92 -24.99 -0.63
CA TRP A 490 0.92 -24.76 -1.68
C TRP A 490 1.49 -23.79 -2.71
N LEU A 491 1.47 -24.16 -3.99
CA LEU A 491 1.99 -23.33 -5.07
C LEU A 491 1.15 -22.06 -5.25
N THR A 492 1.80 -20.96 -5.64
CA THR A 492 1.13 -19.72 -6.01
C THR A 492 0.63 -19.76 -7.45
N ASP A 493 -0.36 -18.93 -7.77
CA ASP A 493 -0.83 -18.71 -9.15
C ASP A 493 0.33 -18.35 -10.08
N ASP A 494 1.24 -17.49 -9.64
CA ASP A 494 2.39 -17.04 -10.44
C ASP A 494 3.29 -18.21 -10.81
N VAL A 495 3.59 -19.11 -9.86
CA VAL A 495 4.39 -20.32 -10.14
C VAL A 495 3.68 -21.26 -11.11
N VAL A 496 2.39 -21.56 -10.89
CA VAL A 496 1.61 -22.45 -11.76
C VAL A 496 1.51 -21.88 -13.17
N ASN A 497 1.13 -20.60 -13.29
CA ASN A 497 1.01 -19.92 -14.57
C ASN A 497 2.36 -19.85 -15.30
N SER A 498 3.43 -19.44 -14.61
CA SER A 498 4.78 -19.39 -15.19
C SER A 498 5.24 -20.76 -15.69
N ARG A 499 5.02 -21.83 -14.92
CA ARG A 499 5.44 -23.18 -15.32
C ARG A 499 4.61 -23.72 -16.48
N VAL A 500 3.29 -23.53 -16.47
CA VAL A 500 2.43 -23.98 -17.59
C VAL A 500 2.74 -23.20 -18.87
N VAL A 501 3.02 -21.90 -18.79
CA VAL A 501 3.51 -21.10 -19.92
C VAL A 501 4.85 -21.63 -20.43
N GLN A 502 5.79 -21.95 -19.54
CA GLN A 502 7.07 -22.54 -19.90
C GLN A 502 6.93 -23.91 -20.59
N ILE A 503 5.91 -24.69 -20.23
CA ILE A 503 5.60 -25.97 -20.87
C ILE A 503 4.97 -25.74 -22.24
N ALA A 504 3.99 -24.83 -22.35
CA ALA A 504 3.33 -24.50 -23.62
C ALA A 504 4.31 -23.96 -24.66
N SER A 505 5.32 -23.19 -24.25
CA SER A 505 6.30 -22.61 -25.18
C SER A 505 7.20 -23.64 -25.88
N GLN A 506 7.20 -24.90 -25.42
CA GLN A 506 7.93 -26.01 -26.04
C GLN A 506 7.15 -26.65 -27.20
N GLY A 507 5.84 -26.41 -27.28
CA GLY A 507 4.96 -26.97 -28.31
C GLY A 507 4.74 -26.05 -29.51
N PRO A 508 4.59 -26.59 -30.73
CA PRO A 508 4.10 -25.81 -31.86
C PRO A 508 2.66 -25.36 -31.58
N ASN A 509 2.36 -24.10 -31.92
CA ASN A 509 1.03 -23.49 -31.84
C ASN A 509 0.26 -23.80 -30.54
N THR A 510 0.99 -23.89 -29.42
CA THR A 510 0.43 -24.18 -28.12
C THR A 510 0.36 -22.90 -27.29
N VAL A 511 -0.80 -22.62 -26.71
CA VAL A 511 -1.03 -21.43 -25.89
C VAL A 511 -1.32 -21.86 -24.46
N ALA A 512 -0.71 -21.17 -23.49
CA ALA A 512 -1.10 -21.27 -22.10
C ALA A 512 -1.99 -20.07 -21.72
N LEU A 513 -3.14 -20.35 -21.12
CA LEU A 513 -3.96 -19.33 -20.48
C LEU A 513 -3.62 -19.26 -18.99
N SER A 514 -3.98 -18.15 -18.33
CA SER A 514 -3.72 -18.00 -16.89
C SER A 514 -4.93 -18.43 -16.05
N THR A 515 -4.69 -18.77 -14.79
CA THR A 515 -5.74 -18.98 -13.77
C THR A 515 -6.72 -17.80 -13.70
N ASN A 516 -6.22 -16.58 -13.92
CA ASN A 516 -7.01 -15.35 -13.91
C ASN A 516 -7.91 -15.20 -15.15
N THR A 517 -7.51 -15.74 -16.30
CA THR A 517 -8.23 -15.57 -17.57
C THR A 517 -9.66 -16.09 -17.47
N PHE A 518 -9.87 -17.24 -16.82
CA PHE A 518 -11.20 -17.81 -16.63
C PHE A 518 -12.11 -16.86 -15.84
N MET A 519 -11.58 -16.27 -14.77
CA MET A 519 -12.37 -15.40 -13.90
C MET A 519 -12.81 -14.11 -14.61
N ILE A 520 -11.90 -13.53 -15.39
CA ILE A 520 -12.16 -12.32 -16.18
C ILE A 520 -13.25 -12.60 -17.21
N TRP A 521 -13.06 -13.65 -18.01
CA TRP A 521 -14.04 -14.01 -19.04
C TRP A 521 -15.37 -14.44 -18.44
N HIS A 522 -15.38 -15.16 -17.31
CA HIS A 522 -16.62 -15.47 -16.62
C HIS A 522 -17.36 -14.22 -16.17
N ARG A 523 -16.68 -13.19 -15.62
CA ARG A 523 -17.34 -11.91 -15.27
C ARG A 523 -17.94 -11.22 -16.49
N GLU A 524 -17.19 -11.17 -17.58
CA GLU A 524 -17.62 -10.56 -18.83
C GLU A 524 -18.80 -11.31 -19.44
N TRP A 525 -18.78 -12.64 -19.40
CA TRP A 525 -19.88 -13.50 -19.81
C TRP A 525 -21.14 -13.27 -18.99
N GLN A 526 -21.03 -13.18 -17.66
CA GLN A 526 -22.18 -12.90 -16.80
C GLN A 526 -22.77 -11.50 -17.05
N ALA A 527 -21.93 -10.51 -17.41
CA ALA A 527 -22.36 -9.15 -17.68
C ALA A 527 -23.01 -9.00 -19.07
N ASN A 528 -22.34 -9.52 -20.10
CA ASN A 528 -22.61 -9.17 -21.50
C ASN A 528 -22.98 -10.38 -22.37
N ARG A 529 -22.86 -11.61 -21.85
CA ARG A 529 -23.05 -12.88 -22.59
C ARG A 529 -22.21 -12.94 -23.87
N ASN A 530 -21.05 -12.30 -23.85
CA ASN A 530 -20.11 -12.26 -24.96
C ASN A 530 -18.71 -11.89 -24.48
N ILE A 531 -17.68 -12.59 -24.95
CA ILE A 531 -16.27 -12.24 -24.76
C ILE A 531 -15.78 -11.50 -26.02
N PRO A 532 -15.21 -10.28 -25.92
CA PRO A 532 -14.73 -9.52 -27.08
C PRO A 532 -13.70 -10.27 -27.94
N ASP A 533 -13.70 -10.03 -29.26
CA ASP A 533 -12.77 -10.67 -30.20
C ASP A 533 -11.30 -10.40 -29.86
N GLU A 534 -10.98 -9.19 -29.42
CA GLU A 534 -9.61 -8.77 -29.03
C GLU A 534 -9.01 -9.67 -27.94
N GLU A 535 -9.83 -10.21 -27.04
CA GLU A 535 -9.38 -11.06 -25.94
C GLU A 535 -9.13 -12.50 -26.35
N ILE A 536 -9.88 -13.00 -27.34
CA ILE A 536 -9.74 -14.37 -27.83
C ILE A 536 -8.85 -14.47 -29.07
N ALA A 537 -8.42 -13.34 -29.65
CA ALA A 537 -7.49 -13.28 -30.77
C ALA A 537 -6.24 -14.17 -30.60
N PRO A 538 -5.63 -14.32 -29.40
CA PRO A 538 -4.51 -15.24 -29.22
C PRO A 538 -4.85 -16.71 -29.51
N LEU A 539 -6.13 -17.10 -29.48
CA LEU A 539 -6.57 -18.48 -29.69
C LEU A 539 -6.80 -18.82 -31.17
N GLU A 540 -6.88 -17.84 -32.08
CA GLU A 540 -7.31 -18.06 -33.47
C GLU A 540 -6.45 -19.07 -34.23
N ASN A 541 -5.13 -19.00 -34.08
CA ASN A 541 -4.17 -19.88 -34.77
C ASN A 541 -3.53 -20.92 -33.84
N THR A 542 -4.28 -21.35 -32.81
CA THR A 542 -3.79 -22.29 -31.79
C THR A 542 -4.21 -23.72 -32.14
N GLU A 543 -3.35 -24.69 -31.86
CA GLU A 543 -3.63 -26.13 -31.98
C GLU A 543 -3.90 -26.78 -30.62
N LYS A 544 -3.25 -26.29 -29.56
CA LYS A 544 -3.44 -26.79 -28.20
C LYS A 544 -3.50 -25.66 -27.18
N VAL A 545 -4.45 -25.71 -26.26
CA VAL A 545 -4.55 -24.75 -25.14
C VAL A 545 -4.35 -25.47 -23.82
N LEU A 546 -3.35 -25.05 -23.05
CA LEU A 546 -3.16 -25.46 -21.65
C LEU A 546 -3.79 -24.39 -20.75
N TRP A 547 -4.81 -24.76 -19.99
CA TRP A 547 -5.55 -23.80 -19.17
C TRP A 547 -5.68 -24.28 -17.72
N PRO A 548 -4.77 -23.85 -16.82
CA PRO A 548 -4.91 -24.08 -15.40
C PRO A 548 -6.10 -23.29 -14.87
N ARG A 549 -6.96 -23.95 -14.09
CA ARG A 549 -8.14 -23.38 -13.45
C ARG A 549 -8.12 -23.61 -11.96
N ILE A 550 -8.80 -22.73 -11.23
CA ILE A 550 -9.08 -22.91 -9.81
C ILE A 550 -10.57 -23.17 -9.65
N VAL A 551 -10.91 -24.26 -8.97
CA VAL A 551 -12.28 -24.75 -8.73
C VAL A 551 -12.53 -25.01 -7.25
N GLY A 552 -13.77 -25.37 -6.88
CA GLY A 552 -14.14 -25.67 -5.49
C GLY A 552 -14.77 -24.51 -4.70
N GLY A 553 -15.07 -23.37 -5.34
CA GLY A 553 -15.71 -22.21 -4.70
C GLY A 553 -17.23 -22.27 -4.75
N THR A 554 -17.92 -21.91 -3.65
CA THR A 554 -19.40 -21.97 -3.54
C THR A 554 -20.13 -20.73 -4.07
N VAL A 555 -19.40 -19.64 -4.37
CA VAL A 555 -19.97 -18.32 -4.74
C VAL A 555 -19.61 -17.90 -6.17
N GLY A 556 -18.61 -18.54 -6.79
CA GLY A 556 -18.12 -18.25 -8.14
C GLY A 556 -16.66 -18.66 -8.32
N PRO A 557 -16.07 -18.52 -9.53
CA PRO A 557 -14.70 -18.98 -9.83
C PRO A 557 -13.62 -18.23 -9.03
N GLU A 558 -13.98 -17.12 -8.40
CA GLU A 558 -13.12 -16.32 -7.54
C GLU A 558 -12.84 -16.96 -6.17
N TRP A 559 -13.54 -18.04 -5.85
CA TRP A 559 -13.52 -18.63 -4.51
C TRP A 559 -12.98 -20.06 -4.51
N GLY A 560 -12.43 -20.51 -5.64
CA GLY A 560 -11.82 -21.83 -5.75
C GLY A 560 -10.55 -21.94 -4.88
N ASN A 561 -10.29 -23.15 -4.42
CA ASN A 561 -9.15 -23.54 -3.58
C ASN A 561 -8.40 -24.77 -4.12
N HIS A 562 -8.78 -25.26 -5.30
CA HIS A 562 -8.22 -26.46 -5.90
C HIS A 562 -7.84 -26.22 -7.35
N TYR A 563 -6.59 -26.51 -7.72
CA TYR A 563 -6.13 -26.39 -9.10
C TYR A 563 -6.53 -27.63 -9.91
N ILE A 564 -7.07 -27.39 -11.10
CA ILE A 564 -7.27 -28.39 -12.16
C ILE A 564 -6.65 -27.87 -13.45
N LEU A 565 -6.48 -28.75 -14.44
CA LEU A 565 -6.01 -28.37 -15.76
C LEU A 565 -7.03 -28.77 -16.82
N TRP A 566 -7.38 -27.81 -17.66
CA TRP A 566 -8.09 -28.07 -18.91
C TRP A 566 -7.09 -28.05 -20.06
N VAL A 567 -7.14 -29.09 -20.89
CA VAL A 567 -6.37 -29.15 -22.13
C VAL A 567 -7.33 -29.23 -23.29
N PHE A 568 -7.29 -28.22 -24.16
CA PHE A 568 -8.05 -28.19 -25.40
C PHE A 568 -7.15 -28.67 -26.52
N ASP A 569 -7.53 -29.78 -27.12
CA ASP A 569 -6.92 -30.35 -28.31
C ASP A 569 -7.79 -29.99 -29.51
N ILE A 570 -7.42 -28.91 -30.20
CA ILE A 570 -8.24 -28.32 -31.27
C ILE A 570 -8.33 -29.27 -32.47
N PRO A 571 -7.22 -29.83 -33.00
CA PRO A 571 -7.27 -30.84 -34.06
C PRO A 571 -8.03 -32.10 -33.66
N GLY A 572 -7.83 -32.58 -32.42
CA GLY A 572 -8.49 -33.77 -31.89
C GLY A 572 -9.96 -33.56 -31.51
N LYS A 573 -10.43 -32.31 -31.49
CA LYS A 573 -11.76 -31.91 -30.98
C LYS A 573 -12.04 -32.53 -29.60
N GLU A 574 -11.07 -32.44 -28.70
CA GLU A 574 -11.17 -33.00 -27.34
C GLU A 574 -10.84 -31.94 -26.28
N LEU A 575 -11.67 -31.86 -25.24
CA LEU A 575 -11.38 -31.17 -24.00
C LEU A 575 -11.08 -32.21 -22.91
N ARG A 576 -9.80 -32.29 -22.53
CA ARG A 576 -9.31 -33.16 -21.46
C ARG A 576 -9.28 -32.40 -20.13
N VAL A 577 -9.91 -32.96 -19.10
CA VAL A 577 -9.92 -32.40 -17.74
C VAL A 577 -9.05 -33.25 -16.83
N TYR A 578 -7.97 -32.66 -16.32
CA TYR A 578 -7.09 -33.27 -15.32
C TYR A 578 -7.42 -32.74 -13.94
N ASP A 579 -7.85 -33.63 -13.04
CA ASP A 579 -8.16 -33.33 -11.65
C ASP A 579 -7.60 -34.43 -10.72
N SER A 580 -6.61 -34.09 -9.91
CA SER A 580 -5.94 -35.01 -8.98
C SER A 580 -6.84 -35.54 -7.86
N THR A 581 -8.02 -34.95 -7.62
CA THR A 581 -9.04 -35.48 -6.69
C THR A 581 -10.19 -36.19 -7.38
N SER A 582 -10.22 -36.16 -8.72
CA SER A 582 -11.28 -36.75 -9.55
C SER A 582 -12.70 -36.26 -9.19
N SER A 583 -12.83 -35.04 -8.67
CA SER A 583 -14.11 -34.51 -8.17
C SER A 583 -14.75 -33.45 -9.08
N ASN A 584 -13.99 -32.88 -10.03
CA ASN A 584 -14.39 -31.71 -10.82
C ASN A 584 -14.30 -31.96 -12.34
N PHE A 585 -14.85 -33.08 -12.82
CA PHE A 585 -14.81 -33.44 -14.25
C PHE A 585 -16.04 -32.95 -15.05
N THR A 586 -17.13 -32.60 -14.37
CA THR A 586 -18.34 -32.06 -15.01
C THR A 586 -18.23 -30.55 -15.20
N ILE A 587 -18.41 -30.09 -16.43
CA ILE A 587 -18.45 -28.66 -16.74
C ILE A 587 -19.91 -28.19 -16.69
N GLU A 588 -20.18 -27.14 -15.93
CA GLU A 588 -21.52 -26.56 -15.82
C GLU A 588 -22.02 -26.04 -17.18
N SER A 589 -23.34 -26.04 -17.39
CA SER A 589 -23.92 -25.65 -18.69
C SER A 589 -23.57 -24.22 -19.09
N ASP A 590 -23.57 -23.29 -18.12
CA ASP A 590 -23.26 -21.87 -18.37
C ASP A 590 -21.77 -21.66 -18.68
N ASP A 591 -20.89 -22.40 -17.99
CA ASP A 591 -19.45 -22.46 -18.30
C ASP A 591 -19.21 -23.02 -19.71
N MET A 592 -19.96 -24.06 -20.11
CA MET A 592 -19.90 -24.60 -21.48
C MET A 592 -20.36 -23.59 -22.52
N ASP A 593 -21.44 -22.84 -22.27
CA ASP A 593 -21.90 -21.80 -23.21
C ASP A 593 -20.89 -20.67 -23.36
N MET A 594 -20.25 -20.27 -22.27
CA MET A 594 -19.12 -19.34 -22.33
C MET A 594 -17.96 -19.91 -23.16
N LEU A 595 -17.60 -21.18 -22.96
CA LEU A 595 -16.55 -21.84 -23.74
C LEU A 595 -16.89 -21.89 -25.24
N ARG A 596 -18.15 -22.13 -25.61
CA ARG A 596 -18.61 -22.06 -27.00
C ARG A 596 -18.41 -20.67 -27.60
N ASN A 597 -18.64 -19.61 -26.81
CA ASN A 597 -18.36 -18.24 -27.24
C ASN A 597 -16.86 -17.97 -27.38
N ILE A 598 -16.03 -18.42 -26.44
CA ILE A 598 -14.56 -18.24 -26.47
C ILE A 598 -13.96 -18.93 -27.70
N PHE A 599 -14.37 -20.16 -27.97
CA PHE A 599 -13.88 -20.99 -29.07
C PHE A 599 -14.77 -20.88 -30.31
N ARG A 600 -15.44 -19.74 -30.53
CA ARG A 600 -16.31 -19.51 -31.69
C ARG A 600 -15.60 -19.61 -33.04
N HIS A 601 -14.30 -19.33 -33.08
CA HIS A 601 -13.45 -19.52 -34.27
C HIS A 601 -13.00 -20.98 -34.47
N HIS A 602 -13.31 -21.86 -33.53
CA HIS A 602 -13.01 -23.30 -33.53
C HIS A 602 -14.30 -24.14 -33.47
N ASP A 603 -15.21 -23.87 -34.41
CA ASP A 603 -16.54 -24.50 -34.53
C ASP A 603 -17.44 -24.35 -33.28
N SER A 604 -17.16 -23.41 -32.37
CA SER A 604 -17.85 -23.26 -31.09
C SER A 604 -17.89 -24.57 -30.28
N LEU A 605 -16.82 -25.37 -30.35
CA LEU A 605 -16.72 -26.69 -29.70
C LEU A 605 -17.79 -27.71 -30.15
N ASN A 606 -18.43 -27.51 -31.30
CA ASN A 606 -19.45 -28.43 -31.79
C ASN A 606 -18.83 -29.79 -32.15
N GLY A 607 -19.40 -30.86 -31.58
CA GLY A 607 -18.93 -32.24 -31.77
C GLY A 607 -17.66 -32.57 -30.98
N TRP A 608 -17.21 -31.70 -30.07
CA TRP A 608 -16.06 -31.98 -29.22
C TRP A 608 -16.39 -32.98 -28.11
N LYS A 609 -15.43 -33.85 -27.82
CA LYS A 609 -15.50 -34.80 -26.70
C LYS A 609 -14.95 -34.14 -25.44
N VAL A 610 -15.70 -34.18 -24.34
CA VAL A 610 -15.19 -33.80 -23.01
C VAL A 610 -14.84 -35.08 -22.27
N SER A 611 -13.58 -35.25 -21.85
CA SER A 611 -13.09 -36.44 -21.18
C SER A 611 -12.40 -36.12 -19.86
N SER A 612 -12.66 -36.95 -18.84
CA SER A 612 -11.82 -36.97 -17.63
C SER A 612 -10.52 -37.67 -18.00
N ALA A 613 -9.42 -36.95 -17.94
CA ALA A 613 -8.12 -37.50 -18.26
C ALA A 613 -7.56 -38.31 -17.07
N GLN A 614 -6.77 -39.33 -17.38
CA GLN A 614 -6.08 -40.11 -16.36
C GLN A 614 -4.99 -39.26 -15.71
N THR A 615 -4.99 -39.21 -14.38
CA THR A 615 -4.03 -38.47 -13.57
C THR A 615 -3.67 -39.28 -12.34
N TRP A 616 -2.44 -39.10 -11.86
CA TRP A 616 -2.08 -39.52 -10.52
C TRP A 616 -2.96 -38.82 -9.47
N LYS A 617 -3.30 -39.55 -8.40
CA LYS A 617 -4.21 -39.08 -7.35
C LYS A 617 -3.43 -38.37 -6.24
N GLN A 618 -3.99 -37.29 -5.73
CA GLN A 618 -3.46 -36.62 -4.53
C GLN A 618 -4.09 -37.22 -3.27
N ASN A 619 -3.30 -37.33 -2.19
CA ASN A 619 -3.76 -37.74 -0.86
C ASN A 619 -3.73 -36.59 0.15
N ASP A 620 -3.37 -35.39 -0.29
CA ASP A 620 -3.30 -34.18 0.51
C ASP A 620 -4.19 -33.07 -0.07
N ARG A 621 -4.18 -31.91 0.59
CA ARG A 621 -5.00 -30.74 0.22
C ARG A 621 -4.19 -29.59 -0.40
N VAL A 622 -2.89 -29.76 -0.66
CA VAL A 622 -1.97 -28.64 -0.97
C VAL A 622 -1.19 -28.82 -2.27
N ASN A 623 -1.10 -30.03 -2.82
CA ASN A 623 -0.23 -30.29 -3.97
C ASN A 623 -0.94 -30.23 -5.33
N CYS A 624 -2.22 -29.86 -5.40
CA CYS A 624 -2.97 -29.79 -6.66
C CYS A 624 -2.27 -28.95 -7.75
N GLY A 625 -1.57 -27.87 -7.38
CA GLY A 625 -0.79 -27.07 -8.32
C GLY A 625 0.42 -27.81 -8.92
N VAL A 626 1.06 -28.70 -8.16
CA VAL A 626 2.15 -29.57 -8.64
C VAL A 626 1.60 -30.53 -9.67
N PHE A 627 0.50 -31.21 -9.34
CA PHE A 627 -0.17 -32.14 -10.28
C PHE A 627 -0.56 -31.43 -11.57
N VAL A 628 -1.08 -30.20 -11.51
CA VAL A 628 -1.39 -29.41 -12.72
C VAL A 628 -0.15 -29.16 -13.59
N CYS A 629 0.97 -28.76 -12.99
CA CYS A 629 2.22 -28.57 -13.73
C CYS A 629 2.74 -29.88 -14.34
N THR A 630 2.68 -30.97 -13.57
CA THR A 630 3.12 -32.29 -14.01
C THR A 630 2.25 -32.83 -15.15
N MET A 631 0.92 -32.75 -15.02
CA MET A 631 -0.01 -33.23 -16.06
C MET A 631 0.07 -32.40 -17.34
N ALA A 632 0.28 -31.09 -17.24
CA ALA A 632 0.54 -30.25 -18.41
C ALA A 632 1.77 -30.73 -19.18
N GLU A 633 2.84 -31.07 -18.48
CA GLU A 633 4.08 -31.57 -19.09
C GLU A 633 3.93 -32.97 -19.69
N LEU A 634 3.22 -33.87 -19.01
CA LEU A 634 2.98 -35.22 -19.51
C LEU A 634 2.03 -35.23 -20.73
N ASP A 635 1.00 -34.38 -20.77
CA ASP A 635 0.12 -34.23 -21.95
C ASP A 635 0.92 -33.68 -23.14
N MET A 636 1.81 -32.71 -22.92
CA MET A 636 2.72 -32.21 -23.96
C MET A 636 3.67 -33.28 -24.50
N ARG A 637 4.12 -34.21 -23.64
CA ARG A 637 4.93 -35.37 -24.02
C ARG A 637 4.12 -36.54 -24.58
N ALA A 638 2.79 -36.44 -24.62
CA ALA A 638 1.86 -37.53 -24.93
C ALA A 638 2.12 -38.81 -24.10
N ALA A 639 2.60 -38.66 -22.86
CA ALA A 639 2.95 -39.77 -21.99
C ALA A 639 1.69 -40.42 -21.39
N LYS A 640 1.66 -41.77 -21.37
CA LYS A 640 0.60 -42.55 -20.72
C LYS A 640 1.04 -42.96 -19.31
N ILE A 641 0.24 -42.60 -18.31
CA ILE A 641 0.53 -42.87 -16.90
C ILE A 641 -0.49 -43.81 -16.27
N GLY A 642 -0.07 -44.58 -15.25
CA GLY A 642 -0.95 -45.45 -14.47
C GLY A 642 -1.87 -44.72 -13.49
N GLU A 643 -2.77 -45.47 -12.83
CA GLU A 643 -3.54 -44.97 -11.69
C GLU A 643 -2.84 -45.29 -10.37
N GLU A 644 -2.10 -44.32 -9.84
CA GLU A 644 -1.44 -44.43 -8.54
C GLU A 644 -1.59 -43.13 -7.73
N THR A 645 -1.34 -43.22 -6.43
CA THR A 645 -1.36 -42.08 -5.50
C THR A 645 0.08 -41.73 -5.14
N LEU A 646 0.53 -40.52 -5.45
CA LEU A 646 1.91 -40.14 -5.15
C LEU A 646 2.12 -39.96 -3.64
N HIS A 647 3.25 -40.48 -3.17
CA HIS A 647 3.69 -40.37 -1.78
C HIS A 647 4.63 -39.17 -1.59
N TYR A 648 4.84 -38.79 -0.33
CA TYR A 648 5.62 -37.60 0.08
C TYR A 648 6.97 -37.45 -0.64
N GLY A 649 7.76 -38.52 -0.75
CA GLY A 649 9.07 -38.46 -1.42
C GLY A 649 8.98 -38.15 -2.92
N GLN A 650 7.97 -38.69 -3.60
CA GLN A 650 7.71 -38.44 -5.03
C GLN A 650 7.25 -36.99 -5.24
N LEU A 651 6.43 -36.45 -4.33
CA LEU A 651 5.99 -35.06 -4.34
C LEU A 651 7.16 -34.08 -4.10
N CYS A 652 8.04 -34.37 -3.13
CA CYS A 652 9.26 -33.58 -2.92
C CYS A 652 10.14 -33.56 -4.18
N HIS A 653 10.27 -34.70 -4.85
CA HIS A 653 11.02 -34.79 -6.11
C HIS A 653 10.39 -33.93 -7.21
N LEU A 654 9.07 -33.97 -7.38
CA LEU A 654 8.36 -33.14 -8.37
C LEU A 654 8.46 -31.64 -8.06
N LEU A 655 8.40 -31.25 -6.80
CA LEU A 655 8.58 -29.86 -6.37
C LEU A 655 9.98 -29.35 -6.71
N LEU A 656 11.01 -30.12 -6.37
CA LEU A 656 12.39 -29.81 -6.73
C LEU A 656 12.59 -29.76 -8.25
N TYR A 657 12.01 -30.72 -8.98
CA TYR A 657 12.07 -30.77 -10.43
C TYR A 657 11.47 -29.51 -11.06
N HIS A 658 10.23 -29.16 -10.72
CA HIS A 658 9.58 -27.97 -11.28
C HIS A 658 10.28 -26.67 -10.89
N ALA A 659 10.82 -26.56 -9.67
CA ALA A 659 11.67 -25.44 -9.28
C ALA A 659 12.94 -25.36 -10.13
N SER A 660 13.60 -26.50 -10.37
CA SER A 660 14.81 -26.59 -11.20
C SER A 660 14.54 -26.20 -12.66
N CYS A 661 13.35 -26.52 -13.18
CA CYS A 661 12.93 -26.14 -14.53
C CYS A 661 12.77 -24.62 -14.67
N LEU A 662 12.21 -23.93 -13.67
CA LEU A 662 12.01 -22.48 -13.71
C LEU A 662 13.32 -21.69 -13.74
N VAL A 663 14.41 -22.26 -13.23
CA VAL A 663 15.75 -21.64 -13.24
C VAL A 663 16.67 -22.13 -14.35
N ARG A 664 16.22 -23.10 -15.18
CA ARG A 664 17.07 -23.77 -16.18
C ARG A 664 17.81 -22.80 -17.11
N ASN A 665 17.10 -21.79 -17.58
CA ASN A 665 17.61 -20.83 -18.57
C ASN A 665 18.24 -19.58 -17.94
N LEU A 666 18.35 -19.52 -16.61
CA LEU A 666 19.06 -18.44 -15.95
C LEU A 666 20.56 -18.69 -16.05
N ALA A 667 21.29 -17.73 -16.60
CA ALA A 667 22.74 -17.72 -16.49
C ALA A 667 23.13 -17.19 -15.09
N SER A 668 24.25 -17.68 -14.53
CA SER A 668 24.73 -17.19 -13.22
C SER A 668 25.07 -15.68 -13.25
N GLU A 669 25.33 -15.12 -14.42
CA GLU A 669 25.50 -13.67 -14.65
C GLU A 669 24.19 -12.87 -14.58
N ASP A 670 23.05 -13.51 -14.85
CA ASP A 670 21.71 -12.92 -14.72
C ASP A 670 21.17 -13.03 -13.29
N PHE A 671 21.86 -13.78 -12.43
CA PHE A 671 21.47 -13.84 -11.04
C PHE A 671 21.50 -12.44 -10.46
N PRO A 672 20.47 -12.09 -9.66
CA PRO A 672 20.56 -10.95 -8.79
C PRO A 672 21.91 -11.00 -8.13
N SER A 673 22.74 -9.97 -8.38
CA SER A 673 24.03 -9.91 -7.73
C SER A 673 23.75 -10.16 -6.25
N CYS A 674 24.41 -11.19 -5.70
CA CYS A 674 24.77 -11.11 -4.29
C CYS A 674 25.26 -9.68 -4.12
N VAL A 675 24.82 -9.01 -3.07
CA VAL A 675 25.34 -7.68 -2.81
C VAL A 675 26.89 -7.81 -2.88
N GLU A 676 27.50 -7.31 -3.98
CA GLU A 676 28.94 -7.25 -4.41
C GLU A 676 29.49 -8.31 -5.44
N THR A 677 30.50 -8.09 -6.33
CA THR A 677 31.83 -7.41 -6.24
C THR A 677 32.53 -7.16 -7.63
N LYS A 678 33.37 -6.10 -7.78
CA LYS A 678 34.77 -6.04 -8.36
C LYS A 678 35.23 -4.62 -8.81
N ASP A 679 36.27 -4.09 -8.15
CA ASP A 679 37.50 -3.44 -8.70
C ASP A 679 38.33 -2.70 -7.59
N ASP A 680 39.50 -3.25 -7.27
CA ASP A 680 40.81 -2.72 -6.81
C ASP A 680 40.99 -1.39 -6.02
N GLN A 681 40.04 -0.94 -5.20
CA GLN A 681 40.26 0.26 -4.36
C GLN A 681 39.69 0.25 -2.93
N GLY A 682 39.46 -0.93 -2.37
CA GLY A 682 38.95 -1.10 -1.02
C GLY A 682 38.09 -2.35 -0.94
N PRO A 683 37.51 -2.63 0.24
CA PRO A 683 36.58 -3.74 0.41
C PRO A 683 35.49 -3.65 -0.64
N THR A 684 35.08 -4.81 -1.13
CA THR A 684 34.18 -4.98 -2.29
C THR A 684 32.77 -4.43 -2.11
N ALA A 685 32.51 -3.83 -0.96
CA ALA A 685 31.25 -3.29 -0.52
C ALA A 685 30.96 -1.88 -1.01
N HIS A 686 29.68 -1.65 -1.34
CA HIS A 686 29.18 -0.30 -1.38
C HIS A 686 29.05 0.20 0.06
N CYS A 687 29.50 1.43 0.32
CA CYS A 687 29.33 2.05 1.62
C CYS A 687 27.84 2.07 2.00
N ILE A 688 27.47 1.44 3.13
CA ILE A 688 26.07 1.30 3.58
C ILE A 688 25.36 2.64 3.82
N ALA A 689 26.11 3.75 3.96
CA ALA A 689 25.56 5.11 3.96
C ALA A 689 24.88 5.50 2.63
N ARG A 690 25.15 4.77 1.54
CA ARG A 690 24.56 5.01 0.22
C ARG A 690 23.07 4.67 0.20
N ASP A 691 22.66 3.65 0.93
CA ASP A 691 21.25 3.20 0.99
C ASP A 691 20.32 4.27 1.55
N ILE A 692 20.90 5.15 2.38
CA ILE A 692 20.18 6.22 3.06
C ILE A 692 20.46 7.59 2.40
N CYS A 693 21.16 7.59 1.27
CA CYS A 693 21.59 8.77 0.51
C CYS A 693 22.50 9.75 1.28
N ALA A 694 23.24 9.25 2.28
CA ALA A 694 24.15 10.04 3.11
C ALA A 694 25.64 9.77 2.80
N CYS A 695 25.94 8.95 1.79
CA CYS A 695 27.32 8.64 1.42
C CYS A 695 28.02 9.87 0.81
N ILE A 696 29.16 10.25 1.39
CA ILE A 696 29.97 11.41 0.96
C ILE A 696 30.57 11.21 -0.44
N PHE A 697 30.83 9.96 -0.83
CA PHE A 697 31.42 9.61 -2.13
C PHE A 697 30.38 9.03 -3.11
N GLN A 698 29.12 9.42 -2.96
CA GLN A 698 28.02 8.89 -3.76
C GLN A 698 28.14 9.25 -5.25
N LYS A 699 27.66 8.35 -6.12
CA LYS A 699 27.62 8.55 -7.58
C LYS A 699 26.18 8.83 -8.05
N SER A 700 26.03 9.78 -8.98
CA SER A 700 24.80 10.11 -9.70
C SER A 700 25.09 10.02 -11.20
N GLY A 701 24.63 8.92 -11.83
CA GLY A 701 25.04 8.56 -13.19
C GLY A 701 26.57 8.35 -13.27
N LYS A 702 27.23 9.04 -14.21
CA LYS A 702 28.70 9.01 -14.37
C LYS A 702 29.46 9.98 -13.45
N ARG A 703 28.76 10.84 -12.69
CA ARG A 703 29.38 11.84 -11.83
C ARG A 703 29.51 11.31 -10.39
N ALA A 704 30.69 11.44 -9.79
CA ALA A 704 30.93 11.12 -8.37
C ALA A 704 31.02 12.40 -7.54
N MET A 705 30.48 12.39 -6.32
CA MET A 705 30.79 13.42 -5.33
C MET A 705 32.28 13.33 -4.98
N HIS A 706 32.93 14.49 -4.83
CA HIS A 706 34.36 14.59 -4.52
C HIS A 706 35.28 13.76 -5.44
N SER A 707 35.03 13.77 -6.76
CA SER A 707 35.80 12.99 -7.77
C SER A 707 37.31 13.29 -7.82
N HIS A 708 37.78 14.35 -7.17
CA HIS A 708 39.19 14.68 -7.03
C HIS A 708 39.91 13.77 -6.01
N ILE A 709 39.17 13.07 -5.16
CA ILE A 709 39.71 12.15 -4.15
C ILE A 709 39.88 10.77 -4.77
N LYS A 710 41.14 10.35 -4.94
CA LYS A 710 41.50 9.12 -5.65
C LYS A 710 41.63 7.89 -4.74
N ARG A 711 41.74 8.09 -3.42
CA ARG A 711 41.84 7.02 -2.42
C ARG A 711 40.98 7.39 -1.23
N VAL A 712 40.18 6.43 -0.77
CA VAL A 712 39.29 6.59 0.37
C VAL A 712 39.58 5.46 1.35
N GLU A 713 39.70 5.78 2.63
CA GLU A 713 39.88 4.78 3.68
C GLU A 713 38.54 4.16 4.06
N TRP A 714 38.56 2.89 4.44
CA TRP A 714 37.38 2.09 4.73
C TRP A 714 37.46 1.49 6.13
N ILE A 715 36.30 1.26 6.72
CA ILE A 715 36.14 0.57 8.00
C ILE A 715 34.93 -0.36 7.94
N GLN A 716 35.08 -1.57 8.50
CA GLN A 716 34.01 -2.56 8.61
C GLN A 716 33.39 -2.51 10.00
N CYS A 717 32.07 -2.59 10.08
CA CYS A 717 31.37 -2.80 11.34
C CYS A 717 31.57 -4.24 11.83
N ASP A 718 32.07 -4.41 13.05
CA ASP A 718 32.33 -5.74 13.64
C ASP A 718 31.06 -6.51 14.04
N TYR A 719 29.88 -5.90 13.90
CA TYR A 719 28.60 -6.49 14.32
C TYR A 719 27.67 -6.89 13.17
N CYS A 720 27.77 -6.23 12.01
CA CYS A 720 26.92 -6.53 10.84
C CYS A 720 27.70 -6.72 9.55
N ASP A 721 29.03 -6.71 9.63
CA ASP A 721 29.97 -6.81 8.51
C ASP A 721 29.82 -5.71 7.44
N GLY A 722 29.00 -4.68 7.73
CA GLY A 722 28.73 -3.58 6.82
C GLY A 722 29.90 -2.60 6.72
N TRP A 723 30.26 -2.22 5.50
CA TRP A 723 31.38 -1.34 5.23
C TRP A 723 30.97 0.12 5.09
N LEU A 724 31.80 1.00 5.63
CA LEU A 724 31.67 2.46 5.54
C LEU A 724 32.99 3.05 5.07
N HIS A 725 32.94 4.12 4.29
CA HIS A 725 34.10 5.01 4.17
C HIS A 725 34.39 5.62 5.55
N SER A 726 35.65 5.86 5.89
CA SER A 726 36.05 6.48 7.16
C SER A 726 35.31 7.80 7.41
N ASP A 727 35.21 8.65 6.38
CA ASP A 727 34.41 9.89 6.42
C ASP A 727 32.92 9.63 6.68
N CYS A 728 32.34 8.55 6.12
CA CYS A 728 30.93 8.19 6.31
C CYS A 728 30.66 7.59 7.69
N ALA A 729 31.62 6.89 8.27
CA ALA A 729 31.63 6.46 9.67
C ALA A 729 31.93 7.64 10.62
N GLY A 730 32.60 8.68 10.12
CA GLY A 730 33.03 9.84 10.90
C GLY A 730 34.17 9.51 11.86
N VAL A 731 35.06 8.61 11.46
CA VAL A 731 36.20 8.13 12.26
C VAL A 731 37.50 8.34 11.48
N ASP A 732 38.58 8.62 12.20
CA ASP A 732 39.93 8.62 11.66
C ASP A 732 40.54 7.24 11.89
N VAL A 733 40.75 6.48 10.82
CA VAL A 733 41.24 5.09 10.90
C VAL A 733 42.64 5.03 11.51
N SER A 734 43.43 6.09 11.38
CA SER A 734 44.78 6.16 11.96
C SER A 734 44.78 6.37 13.48
N ALA A 735 43.66 6.86 14.04
CA ALA A 735 43.49 7.15 15.46
C ALA A 735 42.69 6.08 16.21
N LEU A 736 42.22 5.03 15.53
CA LEU A 736 41.50 3.92 16.17
C LEU A 736 42.45 2.98 16.90
N ASP A 737 42.06 2.57 18.10
CA ASP A 737 42.71 1.47 18.80
C ASP A 737 42.45 0.17 18.02
N LYS A 738 43.52 -0.57 17.70
CA LYS A 738 43.43 -1.78 16.87
C LYS A 738 42.63 -2.89 17.54
N ASP A 739 42.49 -2.83 18.86
CA ASP A 739 41.83 -3.86 19.66
C ASP A 739 40.38 -3.49 20.04
N ALA A 740 39.90 -2.28 19.68
CA ALA A 740 38.55 -1.83 19.99
C ALA A 740 37.58 -2.05 18.81
N PRO A 741 36.42 -2.73 19.02
CA PRO A 741 35.48 -3.00 17.95
C PRO A 741 34.74 -1.73 17.49
N PHE A 742 34.69 -1.49 16.18
CA PHE A 742 33.89 -0.47 15.56
C PHE A 742 32.45 -0.94 15.32
N SER A 743 31.49 -0.10 15.71
CA SER A 743 30.08 -0.31 15.41
C SER A 743 29.51 0.80 14.53
N CYS A 744 28.79 0.41 13.48
CA CYS A 744 27.97 1.33 12.70
C CYS A 744 26.64 1.70 13.40
N GLY A 745 26.35 1.13 14.57
CA GLY A 745 25.09 1.33 15.31
C GLY A 745 24.00 0.28 15.00
N CYS A 746 24.32 -0.75 14.22
CA CYS A 746 23.38 -1.83 13.85
C CYS A 746 22.88 -2.68 15.03
N HIS A 747 23.67 -2.80 16.10
CA HIS A 747 23.30 -3.53 17.32
C HIS A 747 22.45 -2.70 18.28
N LEU A 748 22.29 -1.39 18.01
CA LEU A 748 21.53 -0.52 18.90
C LEU A 748 20.04 -0.86 18.82
N PRO A 749 19.33 -0.81 19.96
CA PRO A 749 17.90 -1.11 20.00
C PRO A 749 17.11 -0.16 19.10
N VAL A 750 16.06 -0.71 18.49
CA VAL A 750 15.14 0.04 17.63
C VAL A 750 13.74 0.01 18.24
N PRO A 751 13.21 1.14 18.76
CA PRO A 751 13.78 2.50 18.78
C PRO A 751 14.90 2.70 19.81
N TYR A 752 15.86 3.58 19.51
CA TYR A 752 16.95 3.95 20.44
C TYR A 752 16.44 4.96 21.49
N PRO A 753 16.78 4.80 22.79
CA PRO A 753 16.17 5.57 23.88
C PRO A 753 16.75 6.97 24.11
N TYR A 754 17.94 7.29 23.59
CA TYR A 754 18.60 8.60 23.73
C TYR A 754 18.75 9.13 25.16
N GLU A 755 19.12 8.24 26.08
CA GLU A 755 19.17 8.56 27.52
C GLU A 755 20.11 9.72 27.83
N SER A 756 21.30 9.75 27.23
CA SER A 756 22.29 10.82 27.44
C SER A 756 21.80 12.17 26.93
N THR A 757 21.19 12.20 25.75
CA THR A 757 20.63 13.43 25.17
C THR A 757 19.43 13.92 25.98
N HIS A 758 18.55 13.01 26.42
CA HIS A 758 17.42 13.36 27.27
C HIS A 758 17.84 13.89 28.65
N GLU A 759 18.86 13.30 29.26
CA GLU A 759 19.37 13.75 30.54
C GLU A 759 20.03 15.13 30.42
N ALA A 760 20.87 15.33 29.39
CA ALA A 760 21.45 16.64 29.12
C ALA A 760 20.37 17.71 28.89
N LEU A 761 19.24 17.33 28.28
CA LEU A 761 18.10 18.22 28.06
C LEU A 761 17.22 18.50 29.28
N ARG A 762 17.27 17.66 30.32
CA ARG A 762 16.63 17.98 31.61
C ARG A 762 17.41 19.03 32.39
N THR A 763 18.71 19.13 32.12
CA THR A 763 19.64 20.02 32.84
C THR A 763 19.93 21.35 32.14
N GLY A 764 19.47 21.55 30.89
CA GLY A 764 19.73 22.76 30.11
C GLY A 764 18.97 22.82 28.78
N LEU A 765 19.15 23.89 27.99
CA LEU A 765 18.52 24.04 26.67
C LEU A 765 19.28 23.21 25.61
N VAL A 766 18.65 22.84 24.49
CA VAL A 766 19.38 22.19 23.36
C VAL A 766 20.55 23.03 22.87
N ALA A 767 20.42 24.35 22.96
CA ALA A 767 21.49 25.29 22.67
C ALA A 767 22.76 25.02 23.51
N ASP A 768 22.65 24.47 24.72
CA ASP A 768 23.77 24.19 25.63
C ASP A 768 24.45 22.85 25.35
N LEU A 769 23.85 22.00 24.50
CA LEU A 769 24.44 20.72 24.07
C LEU A 769 25.64 20.90 23.13
N ILE A 770 25.80 22.10 22.57
CA ILE A 770 26.93 22.46 21.70
C ILE A 770 27.44 23.87 22.05
N GLU A 771 28.76 23.99 22.17
CA GLU A 771 29.42 25.24 22.49
C GLU A 771 29.65 26.10 21.23
N ASP A 772 29.67 27.43 21.39
CA ASP A 772 29.87 28.38 20.27
C ASP A 772 31.17 28.10 19.50
N ARG A 773 32.24 27.72 20.22
CA ARG A 773 33.52 27.34 19.60
C ARG A 773 33.43 26.08 18.74
N GLU A 774 32.53 25.15 19.07
CA GLU A 774 32.32 23.91 18.31
C GLU A 774 31.60 24.23 16.99
N ILE A 775 30.62 25.14 17.01
CA ILE A 775 29.92 25.61 15.80
C ILE A 775 30.90 26.34 14.86
N LEU A 776 31.71 27.26 15.39
CA LEU A 776 32.72 27.98 14.60
C LEU A 776 33.77 27.04 14.00
N LYS A 777 34.26 26.09 14.80
CA LYS A 777 35.22 25.09 14.33
C LYS A 777 34.61 24.23 13.22
N LEU A 778 33.39 23.73 13.40
CA LEU A 778 32.69 22.91 12.42
C LEU A 778 32.50 23.66 11.09
N GLN A 779 32.11 24.95 11.13
CA GLN A 779 32.00 25.76 9.91
C GLN A 779 33.35 25.88 9.19
N ASN A 780 34.42 26.21 9.93
CA ASN A 780 35.75 26.34 9.36
C ASN A 780 36.23 25.01 8.76
N ASP A 781 35.98 23.90 9.46
CA ASP A 781 36.37 22.56 9.01
C ASP A 781 35.61 22.12 7.74
N LEU A 782 34.32 22.44 7.67
CA LEU A 782 33.48 22.21 6.48
C LEU A 782 33.96 23.04 5.28
N LEU A 783 34.27 24.33 5.49
CA LEU A 783 34.71 25.23 4.43
C LEU A 783 36.15 24.92 3.96
N ALA A 784 37.03 24.52 4.87
CA ALA A 784 38.38 24.06 4.57
C ALA A 784 38.41 22.66 3.92
N GLY A 785 37.31 21.90 4.01
CA GLY A 785 37.21 20.54 3.51
C GLY A 785 37.92 19.49 4.38
N THR A 786 38.30 19.85 5.61
CA THR A 786 38.82 18.91 6.61
C THR A 786 37.70 17.99 7.12
N VAL A 787 36.48 18.51 7.26
CA VAL A 787 35.26 17.72 7.40
C VAL A 787 34.52 17.72 6.08
N ARG A 788 34.30 16.54 5.52
CA ARG A 788 33.52 16.39 4.27
C ARG A 788 32.06 16.14 4.59
N SER A 789 31.18 16.87 3.92
CA SER A 789 29.73 16.75 4.06
C SER A 789 29.09 16.58 2.69
N HIS A 790 28.29 15.53 2.56
CA HIS A 790 27.47 15.30 1.36
C HIS A 790 26.43 16.42 1.18
N ARG A 791 25.97 17.05 2.28
CA ARG A 791 25.02 18.16 2.29
C ARG A 791 25.67 19.44 1.79
N LEU A 792 26.87 19.77 2.28
CA LEU A 792 27.65 20.91 1.76
C LEU A 792 27.96 20.74 0.27
N PHE A 793 28.31 19.53 -0.17
CA PHE A 793 28.55 19.25 -1.58
C PHE A 793 27.30 19.51 -2.43
N LEU A 794 26.14 19.01 -2.01
CA LEU A 794 24.85 19.21 -2.70
C LEU A 794 24.39 20.67 -2.66
N TYR A 795 24.66 21.39 -1.57
CA TYR A 795 24.39 22.82 -1.47
C TYR A 795 25.20 23.62 -2.50
N ASN A 796 26.48 23.31 -2.66
CA ASN A 796 27.35 23.95 -3.66
C ASN A 796 27.09 23.45 -5.09
N ASN A 797 26.51 22.26 -5.27
CA ASN A 797 26.27 21.61 -6.55
C ASN A 797 24.80 21.13 -6.68
N PRO A 798 23.80 22.02 -6.67
CA PRO A 798 22.39 21.64 -6.57
C PRO A 798 21.88 20.79 -7.75
N THR A 799 22.54 20.88 -8.91
CA THR A 799 22.22 20.10 -10.12
C THR A 799 22.83 18.69 -10.13
N PHE A 800 23.61 18.31 -9.11
CA PHE A 800 24.21 16.96 -9.03
C PHE A 800 23.16 15.86 -8.89
N SER A 801 22.16 16.09 -8.03
CA SER A 801 21.01 15.20 -7.85
C SER A 801 19.88 15.93 -7.13
N LEU A 802 18.88 16.39 -7.89
CA LEU A 802 17.67 17.04 -7.35
C LEU A 802 16.91 16.11 -6.37
N LYS A 803 16.94 14.80 -6.64
CA LYS A 803 16.33 13.78 -5.77
C LYS A 803 17.01 13.71 -4.41
N MET A 804 18.35 13.66 -4.37
CA MET A 804 19.10 13.61 -3.10
C MET A 804 18.95 14.91 -2.31
N LYS A 805 19.04 16.06 -3.01
CA LYS A 805 18.84 17.37 -2.39
C LYS A 805 17.47 17.45 -1.70
N ALA A 806 16.40 17.10 -2.42
CA ALA A 806 15.04 17.11 -1.88
C ALA A 806 14.82 16.11 -0.72
N MET A 807 15.56 15.01 -0.67
CA MET A 807 15.51 14.08 0.47
C MET A 807 16.24 14.64 1.70
N ASN A 808 17.37 15.31 1.51
CA ASN A 808 18.18 15.86 2.60
C ASN A 808 17.59 17.13 3.20
N GLU A 809 16.98 18.00 2.38
CA GLU A 809 16.19 19.17 2.82
C GLU A 809 15.01 18.77 3.72
N ARG A 810 14.46 17.56 3.55
CA ARG A 810 13.38 17.03 4.40
C ARG A 810 13.89 16.39 5.70
N ARG A 811 15.19 16.13 5.81
CA ARG A 811 15.83 15.29 6.83
C ARG A 811 17.00 16.04 7.47
N PHE A 812 16.71 17.15 8.15
CA PHE A 812 17.75 18.09 8.58
C PHE A 812 17.94 18.19 10.10
N CYS A 813 16.99 17.74 10.91
CA CYS A 813 17.12 17.71 12.37
C CYS A 813 16.30 16.56 12.97
N VAL A 814 16.78 15.96 14.06
CA VAL A 814 16.07 14.92 14.82
C VAL A 814 15.29 15.49 16.01
N PHE A 815 15.61 16.71 16.43
CA PHE A 815 15.00 17.37 17.58
C PHE A 815 13.60 17.92 17.26
N GLY A 816 12.80 18.21 18.30
CA GLY A 816 11.52 18.89 18.18
C GLY A 816 11.64 20.31 17.61
N GLU A 817 10.49 20.95 17.33
CA GLU A 817 10.43 22.25 16.64
C GLU A 817 11.07 23.37 17.47
N LYS A 818 10.79 23.43 18.79
CA LYS A 818 11.38 24.44 19.69
C LYS A 818 12.90 24.30 19.74
N GLN A 819 13.38 23.07 19.91
CA GLN A 819 14.80 22.75 19.98
C GLN A 819 15.54 23.05 18.67
N THR A 820 14.95 22.65 17.54
CA THR A 820 15.50 22.90 16.21
C THR A 820 15.61 24.40 15.95
N THR A 821 14.59 25.16 16.35
CA THR A 821 14.61 26.63 16.27
C THR A 821 15.74 27.20 17.12
N ALA A 822 15.93 26.73 18.35
CA ALA A 822 17.02 27.18 19.23
C ALA A 822 18.43 26.91 18.62
N ILE A 823 18.64 25.74 18.00
CA ILE A 823 19.90 25.43 17.29
C ILE A 823 20.11 26.40 16.13
N ILE A 824 19.08 26.64 15.33
CA ILE A 824 19.14 27.55 14.18
C ILE A 824 19.47 28.97 14.66
N GLU A 825 18.79 29.45 15.69
CA GLU A 825 19.00 30.79 16.24
C GLU A 825 20.40 30.98 16.79
N LYS A 826 20.89 30.00 17.57
CA LYS A 826 22.27 29.99 18.07
C LYS A 826 23.27 30.01 16.93
N THR A 827 23.05 29.18 15.90
CA THR A 827 23.92 29.11 14.72
C THR A 827 24.01 30.46 14.01
N PHE A 828 22.88 31.13 13.77
CA PHE A 828 22.88 32.47 13.16
C PHE A 828 23.65 33.50 14.00
N ALA A 829 23.47 33.47 15.32
CA ALA A 829 24.13 34.40 16.24
C ALA A 829 25.66 34.19 16.27
N VAL A 830 26.10 32.94 16.41
CA VAL A 830 27.52 32.57 16.50
C VAL A 830 28.25 32.83 15.18
N LEU A 831 27.63 32.45 14.06
CA LEU A 831 28.24 32.62 12.73
C LEU A 831 28.10 34.05 12.18
N LYS A 832 27.37 34.94 12.87
CA LYS A 832 27.11 36.34 12.46
C LYS A 832 26.57 36.45 11.03
N LEU A 833 25.67 35.55 10.64
CA LEU A 833 25.08 35.51 9.31
C LEU A 833 23.83 36.39 9.23
N ASP A 834 23.67 37.12 8.12
CA ASP A 834 22.46 37.92 7.88
C ASP A 834 21.27 37.03 7.48
N ARG A 835 20.18 37.12 8.24
CA ARG A 835 18.92 36.38 8.00
C ARG A 835 18.13 36.92 6.81
N SER A 836 18.38 38.16 6.37
CA SER A 836 17.72 38.74 5.21
C SER A 836 18.17 38.07 3.90
N GLU A 837 19.37 37.49 3.89
CA GLU A 837 19.92 36.78 2.75
C GLU A 837 19.42 35.32 2.73
N VAL A 838 18.57 35.02 1.75
CA VAL A 838 18.02 33.66 1.50
C VAL A 838 19.12 32.59 1.42
N ARG A 839 20.30 32.95 0.92
CA ARG A 839 21.45 32.04 0.81
C ARG A 839 22.00 31.62 2.19
N ASN A 840 22.06 32.55 3.14
CA ASN A 840 22.48 32.24 4.52
C ASN A 840 21.45 31.37 5.23
N VAL A 841 20.16 31.62 4.98
CA VAL A 841 19.07 30.78 5.51
C VAL A 841 19.15 29.35 4.99
N SER A 842 19.28 29.16 3.68
CA SER A 842 19.44 27.82 3.09
C SER A 842 20.73 27.14 3.57
N PHE A 843 21.84 27.87 3.71
CA PHE A 843 23.08 27.30 4.24
C PHE A 843 22.94 26.78 5.68
N VAL A 844 22.30 27.56 6.56
CA VAL A 844 22.08 27.17 7.96
C VAL A 844 21.14 25.97 8.06
N LEU A 845 20.05 25.96 7.28
CA LEU A 845 19.05 24.89 7.33
C LEU A 845 19.54 23.60 6.67
N ASP A 846 20.13 23.70 5.47
CA ASP A 846 20.44 22.53 4.64
C ASP A 846 21.78 21.89 5.01
N VAL A 847 22.70 22.66 5.61
CA VAL A 847 24.07 22.24 5.91
C VAL A 847 24.37 22.31 7.40
N ILE A 848 24.38 23.50 8.02
CA ILE A 848 24.95 23.65 9.37
C ILE A 848 24.10 22.96 10.44
N THR A 849 22.78 23.13 10.43
CA THR A 849 21.88 22.53 11.43
C THR A 849 21.98 20.99 11.47
N PRO A 850 21.95 20.27 10.33
CA PRO A 850 22.24 18.83 10.31
C PRO A 850 23.63 18.47 10.84
N GLU A 851 24.68 19.18 10.45
CA GLU A 851 26.05 18.86 10.85
C GLU A 851 26.27 19.11 12.35
N VAL A 852 25.68 20.17 12.90
CA VAL A 852 25.62 20.44 14.34
C VAL A 852 24.88 19.32 15.06
N THR A 853 23.76 18.87 14.52
CA THR A 853 22.98 17.77 15.11
C THR A 853 23.76 16.45 15.12
N ILE A 854 24.48 16.14 14.04
CA ILE A 854 25.39 14.98 14.00
C ILE A 854 26.44 15.11 15.09
N LEU A 855 27.06 16.28 15.25
CA LEU A 855 28.09 16.50 16.26
C LEU A 855 27.57 16.27 17.69
N ILE A 856 26.36 16.74 17.99
CA ILE A 856 25.70 16.51 19.28
C ILE A 856 25.49 15.01 19.53
N LEU A 857 24.97 14.27 18.55
CA LEU A 857 24.72 12.82 18.68
C LEU A 857 26.01 12.02 18.83
N LYS A 858 27.07 12.40 18.11
CA LYS A 858 28.39 11.78 18.28
C LYS A 858 28.93 11.99 19.70
N LYS A 859 28.76 13.20 20.25
CA LYS A 859 29.27 13.59 21.58
C LYS A 859 28.50 12.94 22.72
N LEU A 860 27.17 12.95 22.66
CA LEU A 860 26.32 12.51 23.78
C LEU A 860 25.99 11.02 23.73
N GLU A 861 25.79 10.46 22.53
CA GLU A 861 25.35 9.06 22.36
C GLU A 861 26.46 8.13 21.86
N GLY A 862 27.65 8.67 21.58
CA GLY A 862 28.75 7.89 21.00
C GLY A 862 28.46 7.37 19.59
N PHE A 863 27.53 8.01 18.87
CA PHE A 863 27.13 7.55 17.54
C PHE A 863 28.27 7.68 16.52
N SER A 864 28.32 6.74 15.58
CA SER A 864 29.03 6.97 14.32
C SER A 864 28.28 8.01 13.49
N ARG A 865 28.95 8.66 12.55
CA ARG A 865 28.27 9.60 11.62
C ARG A 865 27.16 8.90 10.85
N TYR A 866 27.39 7.67 10.40
CA TYR A 866 26.37 6.86 9.73
C TYR A 866 25.14 6.64 10.62
N GLN A 867 25.33 6.31 11.90
CA GLN A 867 24.22 6.12 12.83
C GLN A 867 23.42 7.41 13.03
N ALA A 868 24.08 8.56 13.19
CA ALA A 868 23.42 9.86 13.29
C ALA A 868 22.61 10.20 12.02
N GLU A 869 23.20 9.96 10.84
CA GLU A 869 22.50 10.14 9.56
C GLU A 869 21.31 9.18 9.41
N MET A 870 21.45 7.98 9.98
CA MET A 870 20.38 6.99 9.98
C MET A 870 19.20 7.42 10.85
N THR A 871 19.45 8.16 11.93
CA THR A 871 18.36 8.77 12.72
C THR A 871 17.54 9.75 11.87
N PHE A 872 18.17 10.58 11.02
CA PHE A 872 17.43 11.48 10.13
C PHE A 872 16.60 10.72 9.08
N ALA A 873 17.11 9.60 8.57
CA ALA A 873 16.48 8.87 7.47
C ALA A 873 15.37 7.90 7.91
N ARG A 874 15.38 7.44 9.16
CA ARG A 874 14.29 6.63 9.75
C ARG A 874 13.19 7.46 10.40
N ASP A 875 13.33 8.80 10.40
CA ASP A 875 12.39 9.75 11.00
C ASP A 875 12.14 9.46 12.50
N TRP A 876 13.18 8.97 13.18
CA TRP A 876 13.18 8.71 14.62
C TRP A 876 13.35 10.03 15.36
N GLY A 877 12.27 10.80 15.48
CA GLY A 877 12.28 12.07 16.21
C GLY A 877 12.71 11.89 17.67
N LEU A 878 13.89 12.39 18.00
CA LEU A 878 14.39 12.69 19.33
C LEU A 878 13.56 13.86 19.87
N CYS A 879 12.87 13.70 20.99
CA CYS A 879 12.08 14.76 21.63
C CYS A 879 10.88 15.30 20.83
N LYS A 880 9.92 14.43 20.45
CA LYS A 880 8.52 14.91 20.27
C LYS A 880 7.70 14.91 21.57
N ASP A 881 8.30 14.54 22.71
CA ASP A 881 7.60 14.28 23.98
C ASP A 881 8.18 15.04 25.21
N VAL A 882 9.15 15.95 25.05
CA VAL A 882 9.79 16.66 26.21
C VAL A 882 9.21 18.08 26.44
N ASP A 883 8.56 18.69 25.47
CA ASP A 883 8.32 20.15 25.47
C ASP A 883 7.09 20.72 26.19
N ASP A 884 6.33 19.89 26.92
CA ASP A 884 5.06 20.34 27.52
C ASP A 884 4.96 20.08 29.03
N LYS A 885 6.07 19.75 29.71
CA LYS A 885 6.06 19.54 31.17
C LYS A 885 6.59 20.69 32.03
N ASP A 886 7.34 21.66 31.50
CA ASP A 886 8.09 22.58 32.37
C ASP A 886 7.71 24.08 32.37
N ASP A 887 6.65 24.52 31.69
CA ASP A 887 6.16 25.92 31.85
C ASP A 887 5.17 26.10 33.03
N LYS A 888 5.41 25.40 34.14
CA LYS A 888 4.76 25.67 35.44
C LYS A 888 5.77 25.93 36.54
N VAL A 889 6.45 27.08 36.48
CA VAL A 889 6.95 27.76 37.70
C VAL A 889 6.69 29.27 37.59
N SER A 890 5.64 29.69 38.29
CA SER A 890 5.30 31.01 38.85
C SER A 890 5.89 32.30 38.25
N LEU A 891 5.00 33.22 37.87
CA LEU A 891 4.84 34.52 38.55
C LEU A 891 3.54 35.21 38.05
N PHE A 892 2.53 35.21 38.94
CA PHE A 892 1.26 35.95 38.94
C PHE A 892 0.22 35.69 37.83
#